data_AF-A2DQ59-F1
#
_entry.id   AF-A2DQ59-F1
#
_cell.length_a   1.000
_cell.length_b   1.000
_cell.length_c   1.000
_cell.angle_alpha   90.00
_cell.angle_beta   90.00
_cell.angle_gamma   90.00
#
_symmetry.space_group_name_H-M   'P 1'
#
loop_
_entity.id
_entity.type
_entity.pdbx_description
1 polymer ?
#
loop_
_entity_poly.entity_id
_entity_poly.type
_entity_poly.pdbx_seq_one_letter_code
_entity_poly.pdbx_strand_id
1 'polypeptide(L)'
;MLKDCWNKNLPPSEFAALLFKPNTNTQQILTELVSYCSTPEDPPALFLDYLNEAVMRTPHMAVGVITKDTEIEKLITQRIISRNPGSFFANFPFDDEWPIKFALNLLRSLIDDKAIYTIQQLSLDSHFSALIAKSNMLFPKEMDEIRELFPIEQFYEFIGYSIPYPSNLLKKAIYMENSSSSLIGGYHDVLKIVIPNISAILGIPHFFHLINLEQFAHIYIHFVYDFINNPTIVNAFYITDYFPRMRKYFETGETPDKRDGELHAGEIFKTLDLCKEYISKAEFLANHSKRSDCDILFNKEDIESLKNLLTTIPDTIDPDKIIDLTLMYPALSISLYTTITKSISIDTAQVFAMYAQQLLNIHNDFATFLFQQDLFFDFLNLVIPVVTAVTDRFAFCPIWMLFLTLIRDSYGLGWQKLNNEIVEFINSLENQALKYFLTLLIHLNPQEYECPKTAKTPFLECVITMQKLIYDEVSIESIDMKLDSRPYLAPSLLIFCLSNPSEEIKKYFSVKPSDLYLNNLFIYHLMIYCNKQQQPWVAGSELPDFIFMKHESPQKLDSINQILSKMFDSIIFTIPLTSTIIWHIVCAWRAWGNIFRITTFVKHLFGQLLWKAKLLANQQCAENLFYNVAIIMCMAFAEEENFVNDINSIVDYFLVEGENDKIDGQNIAAFVLILIAAMMNDDTAKAFDKLMVTCVEIIDKGQNVWKVKFALTLLSFAINNVKLVGKLGLNVELCLQKANEMELLSNYYIMKVITQEKSK
;
A
#
# COMPACT_ATOMS: atom_id res chain seq x y z
N MET A 1 -12.99 -32.76 55.52
CA MET A 1 -13.31 -32.18 54.20
C MET A 1 -12.69 -32.97 53.06
N LEU A 2 -11.37 -32.92 52.82
CA LEU A 2 -10.73 -33.64 51.70
C LEU A 2 -11.12 -35.11 51.63
N LYS A 3 -11.02 -35.82 52.77
CA LYS A 3 -11.45 -37.22 52.91
C LYS A 3 -12.95 -37.42 52.59
N ASP A 4 -13.81 -36.49 52.97
CA ASP A 4 -15.25 -36.58 52.74
C ASP A 4 -15.61 -36.33 51.27
N CYS A 5 -14.92 -35.39 50.62
CA CYS A 5 -15.06 -35.11 49.20
C CYS A 5 -14.55 -36.27 48.35
N TRP A 6 -13.39 -36.83 48.74
CA TRP A 6 -12.79 -38.02 48.13
C TRP A 6 -13.72 -39.23 48.21
N ASN A 7 -14.19 -39.57 49.42
CA ASN A 7 -15.07 -40.72 49.62
C ASN A 7 -16.40 -40.61 48.86
N LYS A 8 -16.83 -39.38 48.55
CA LYS A 8 -18.04 -39.10 47.77
C LYS A 8 -17.79 -38.96 46.27
N ASN A 9 -16.54 -39.03 45.81
CA ASN A 9 -16.13 -38.74 44.43
C ASN A 9 -16.77 -37.43 43.91
N LEU A 10 -16.75 -36.36 44.72
CA LEU A 10 -17.33 -35.09 44.29
C LEU A 10 -16.62 -34.58 43.03
N PRO A 11 -17.34 -34.02 42.05
CA PRO A 11 -16.70 -33.42 40.89
C PRO A 11 -15.86 -32.19 41.31
N PRO A 12 -14.76 -31.88 40.60
CA PRO A 12 -13.84 -30.80 40.97
C PRO A 12 -14.54 -29.45 41.18
N SER A 13 -15.50 -29.11 40.32
CA SER A 13 -16.27 -27.87 40.40
C SER A 13 -17.10 -27.73 41.69
N GLU A 14 -17.64 -28.85 42.21
CA GLU A 14 -18.36 -28.89 43.49
C GLU A 14 -17.39 -28.86 44.67
N PHE A 15 -16.25 -29.54 44.57
CA PHE A 15 -15.19 -29.44 45.58
C PHE A 15 -14.72 -27.99 45.73
N ALA A 16 -14.44 -27.30 44.63
CA ALA A 16 -14.01 -25.91 44.66
C ALA A 16 -15.11 -25.00 45.22
N ALA A 17 -16.38 -25.23 44.88
CA ALA A 17 -17.50 -24.50 45.47
C ALA A 17 -17.60 -24.68 47.00
N LEU A 18 -17.20 -25.84 47.55
CA LEU A 18 -17.12 -26.07 49.00
C LEU A 18 -15.87 -25.43 49.61
N LEU A 19 -14.74 -25.54 48.92
CA LEU A 19 -13.43 -25.01 49.33
C LEU A 19 -13.47 -23.49 49.55
N PHE A 20 -14.23 -22.77 48.72
CA PHE A 20 -14.34 -21.30 48.75
C PHE A 20 -15.60 -20.78 49.46
N LYS A 21 -16.27 -21.61 50.29
CA LYS A 21 -17.36 -21.11 51.15
C LYS A 21 -16.83 -20.19 52.25
N PRO A 22 -17.62 -19.18 52.68
CA PRO A 22 -17.32 -18.41 53.87
C PRO A 22 -17.09 -19.32 55.08
N ASN A 23 -16.03 -19.08 55.85
CA ASN A 23 -15.60 -19.84 57.04
C ASN A 23 -14.91 -21.21 56.77
N THR A 24 -14.63 -21.57 55.52
CA THR A 24 -13.75 -22.72 55.23
C THR A 24 -12.28 -22.32 55.43
N ASN A 25 -11.47 -23.17 56.08
CA ASN A 25 -10.03 -22.96 56.19
C ASN A 25 -9.30 -23.36 54.88
N THR A 26 -9.56 -22.58 53.82
CA THR A 26 -9.12 -22.84 52.45
C THR A 26 -7.60 -23.06 52.35
N GLN A 27 -6.80 -22.24 53.04
CA GLN A 27 -5.34 -22.31 52.95
C GLN A 27 -4.77 -23.59 53.58
N GLN A 28 -5.30 -24.04 54.72
CA GLN A 28 -4.88 -25.29 55.34
C GLN A 28 -5.25 -26.48 54.46
N ILE A 29 -6.46 -26.48 53.89
CA ILE A 29 -6.94 -27.55 53.02
C ILE A 29 -6.11 -27.63 51.73
N LEU A 30 -5.75 -26.49 51.14
CA LEU A 30 -4.84 -26.45 49.99
C LEU A 30 -3.45 -26.96 50.36
N THR A 31 -2.94 -26.64 51.56
CA THR A 31 -1.63 -27.12 52.03
C THR A 31 -1.63 -28.64 52.18
N GLU A 32 -2.70 -29.20 52.75
CA GLU A 32 -2.89 -30.65 52.85
C GLU A 32 -3.00 -31.28 51.45
N LEU A 33 -3.79 -30.70 50.54
CA LEU A 33 -3.94 -31.19 49.17
C LEU A 33 -2.61 -31.18 48.39
N VAL A 34 -1.83 -30.11 48.51
CA VAL A 34 -0.48 -29.99 47.95
C VAL A 34 0.44 -31.07 48.52
N SER A 35 0.42 -31.33 49.82
CA SER A 35 1.24 -32.38 50.45
C SER A 35 0.90 -33.80 49.94
N TYR A 36 -0.37 -34.06 49.59
CA TYR A 36 -0.78 -35.31 48.96
C TYR A 36 -0.38 -35.38 47.48
N CYS A 37 -0.32 -34.25 46.79
CA CYS A 37 0.09 -34.17 45.39
C CYS A 37 1.61 -34.13 45.20
N SER A 38 2.38 -33.87 46.26
CA SER A 38 3.85 -33.78 46.25
C SER A 38 4.58 -35.09 46.56
N THR A 39 3.86 -36.20 46.75
CA THR A 39 4.49 -37.49 47.05
C THR A 39 5.25 -38.04 45.85
N PRO A 40 6.36 -38.79 46.03
CA PRO A 40 7.07 -39.42 44.91
C PRO A 40 6.18 -40.37 44.09
N GLU A 41 5.22 -41.03 44.74
CA GLU A 41 4.20 -41.86 44.11
C GLU A 41 3.17 -41.02 43.37
N ASP A 42 2.61 -41.55 42.27
CA ASP A 42 1.58 -40.85 41.49
C ASP A 42 0.34 -40.60 42.37
N PRO A 43 -0.01 -39.33 42.60
CA PRO A 43 -1.12 -38.99 43.47
C PRO A 43 -2.44 -39.39 42.80
N PRO A 44 -3.49 -39.62 43.59
CA PRO A 44 -4.77 -39.95 43.04
C PRO A 44 -5.26 -38.87 42.06
N ALA A 45 -5.64 -39.32 40.86
CA ALA A 45 -6.14 -38.51 39.75
C ALA A 45 -7.02 -37.32 40.17
N LEU A 46 -8.04 -37.61 40.98
CA LEU A 46 -9.05 -36.64 41.41
C LEU A 46 -8.49 -35.57 42.36
N PHE A 47 -7.38 -35.81 43.08
CA PHE A 47 -6.72 -34.78 43.89
C PHE A 47 -5.97 -33.76 43.04
N LEU A 48 -5.33 -34.20 41.95
CA LEU A 48 -4.77 -33.27 40.97
C LEU A 48 -5.87 -32.45 40.29
N ASP A 49 -7.02 -33.07 39.99
CA ASP A 49 -8.17 -32.36 39.40
C ASP A 49 -8.76 -31.31 40.37
N TYR A 50 -8.82 -31.62 41.67
CA TYR A 50 -9.20 -30.66 42.72
C TYR A 50 -8.23 -29.50 42.84
N LEU A 51 -6.93 -29.77 42.76
CA LEU A 51 -5.90 -28.75 42.84
C LEU A 51 -5.93 -27.87 41.60
N ASN A 52 -6.11 -28.45 40.41
CA ASN A 52 -6.26 -27.71 39.15
C ASN A 52 -7.48 -26.78 39.19
N GLU A 53 -8.66 -27.27 39.60
CA GLU A 53 -9.85 -26.43 39.72
C GLU A 53 -9.66 -25.31 40.77
N ALA A 54 -8.94 -25.58 41.86
CA ALA A 54 -8.62 -24.57 42.86
C ALA A 54 -7.68 -23.48 42.30
N VAL A 55 -6.66 -23.87 41.51
CA VAL A 55 -5.81 -22.94 40.76
C VAL A 55 -6.64 -22.12 39.79
N MET A 56 -7.56 -22.74 39.05
CA MET A 56 -8.42 -22.04 38.09
C MET A 56 -9.36 -21.03 38.75
N ARG A 57 -9.87 -21.28 39.96
CA ARG A 57 -10.80 -20.36 40.64
C ARG A 57 -10.11 -19.26 41.44
N THR A 58 -9.04 -19.58 42.15
CA THR A 58 -8.29 -18.61 42.95
C THR A 58 -6.78 -18.86 42.81
N PRO A 59 -6.18 -18.45 41.66
CA PRO A 59 -4.77 -18.69 41.37
C PRO A 59 -3.84 -18.26 42.51
N HIS A 60 -4.04 -17.06 43.07
CA HIS A 60 -3.15 -16.51 44.11
C HIS A 60 -3.08 -17.40 45.37
N MET A 61 -4.21 -17.95 45.83
CA MET A 61 -4.27 -18.76 47.05
C MET A 61 -3.63 -20.13 46.83
N ALA A 62 -3.91 -20.75 45.68
CA ALA A 62 -3.39 -22.07 45.35
C ALA A 62 -1.88 -22.01 45.08
N VAL A 63 -1.43 -21.05 44.26
CA VAL A 63 -0.01 -20.85 43.93
C VAL A 63 0.80 -20.42 45.15
N GLY A 64 0.26 -19.57 46.04
CA GLY A 64 0.92 -19.19 47.29
C GLY A 64 1.15 -20.35 48.27
N VAL A 65 0.47 -21.48 48.07
CA VAL A 65 0.73 -22.73 48.82
C VAL A 65 1.72 -23.63 48.08
N ILE A 66 1.66 -23.68 46.75
CA ILE A 66 2.55 -24.46 45.89
C ILE A 66 4.00 -23.94 45.94
N THR A 67 4.19 -22.61 45.98
CA THR A 67 5.49 -21.90 45.89
C THR A 67 6.34 -21.87 47.18
N LYS A 68 5.95 -22.61 48.22
CA LYS A 68 6.69 -22.62 49.51
C LYS A 68 7.97 -23.44 49.50
N ASP A 69 8.12 -24.34 48.52
CA ASP A 69 9.27 -25.22 48.34
C ASP A 69 9.47 -25.46 46.84
N THR A 70 10.65 -25.11 46.32
CA THR A 70 10.98 -25.15 44.89
C THR A 70 10.89 -26.54 44.26
N GLU A 71 11.18 -27.61 45.00
CA GLU A 71 11.08 -28.98 44.47
C GLU A 71 9.62 -29.47 44.41
N ILE A 72 8.83 -29.11 45.43
CA ILE A 72 7.40 -29.43 45.49
C ILE A 72 6.63 -28.65 44.43
N GLU A 73 6.94 -27.36 44.27
CA GLU A 73 6.39 -26.47 43.26
C GLU A 73 6.54 -27.08 41.87
N LYS A 74 7.77 -27.48 41.53
CA LYS A 74 8.12 -28.12 40.27
C LYS A 74 7.36 -29.42 40.03
N LEU A 75 7.40 -30.36 40.98
CA LEU A 75 6.77 -31.69 40.82
C LEU A 75 5.26 -31.58 40.63
N ILE A 76 4.60 -30.77 41.45
CA ILE A 76 3.15 -30.56 41.37
C ILE A 76 2.77 -29.88 40.05
N THR A 77 3.52 -28.85 39.68
CA THR A 77 3.23 -28.08 38.46
C THR A 77 3.42 -28.94 37.21
N GLN A 78 4.50 -29.74 37.14
CA GLN A 78 4.70 -30.73 36.08
C GLN A 78 3.53 -31.73 35.99
N ARG A 79 3.04 -32.23 37.13
CA ARG A 79 1.91 -33.18 37.18
C ARG A 79 0.60 -32.55 36.73
N ILE A 80 0.31 -31.31 37.13
CA ILE A 80 -0.90 -30.58 36.71
C ILE A 80 -0.84 -30.31 35.20
N ILE A 81 0.28 -29.80 34.70
CA ILE A 81 0.47 -29.48 33.27
C ILE A 81 0.37 -30.73 32.40
N SER A 82 0.98 -31.85 32.82
CA SER A 82 0.91 -33.12 32.09
C SER A 82 -0.52 -33.64 31.97
N ARG A 83 -1.40 -33.27 32.91
CA ARG A 83 -2.78 -33.74 32.98
C ARG A 83 -3.77 -32.79 32.32
N ASN A 84 -3.51 -31.48 32.33
CA ASN A 84 -4.31 -30.44 31.69
C ASN A 84 -3.44 -29.48 30.88
N PRO A 85 -2.86 -29.94 29.76
CA PRO A 85 -2.04 -29.09 28.92
C PRO A 85 -2.89 -27.94 28.34
N GLY A 86 -2.36 -26.72 28.40
CA GLY A 86 -2.94 -25.55 27.75
C GLY A 86 -4.02 -24.76 28.52
N SER A 87 -4.27 -25.05 29.80
CA SER A 87 -5.29 -24.30 30.58
C SER A 87 -4.84 -23.80 31.95
N PHE A 88 -3.63 -24.16 32.39
CA PHE A 88 -3.17 -23.87 33.74
C PHE A 88 -3.10 -22.35 34.02
N PHE A 89 -2.68 -21.55 33.05
CA PHE A 89 -2.55 -20.10 33.23
C PHE A 89 -3.82 -19.31 32.85
N ALA A 90 -4.87 -19.95 32.34
CA ALA A 90 -5.99 -19.28 31.68
C ALA A 90 -6.72 -18.23 32.54
N ASN A 91 -6.71 -18.37 33.88
CA ASN A 91 -7.37 -17.45 34.80
C ASN A 91 -6.38 -16.58 35.61
N PHE A 92 -5.08 -16.59 35.28
CA PHE A 92 -4.08 -15.79 36.00
C PHE A 92 -4.19 -14.31 35.58
N PRO A 93 -4.22 -13.36 36.53
CA PRO A 93 -4.34 -11.94 36.19
C PRO A 93 -3.06 -11.42 35.52
N PHE A 94 -3.20 -10.42 34.65
CA PHE A 94 -2.05 -9.71 34.06
C PHE A 94 -1.65 -8.47 34.88
N ASP A 95 -2.56 -7.90 35.67
CA ASP A 95 -2.33 -6.64 36.39
C ASP A 95 -1.39 -6.79 37.59
N ASP A 96 -1.26 -8.02 38.11
CA ASP A 96 -0.41 -8.33 39.25
C ASP A 96 1.00 -8.76 38.78
N GLU A 97 2.03 -8.46 39.58
CA GLU A 97 3.40 -8.93 39.31
C GLU A 97 3.62 -10.41 39.64
N TRP A 98 2.87 -10.95 40.63
CA TRP A 98 3.07 -12.30 41.14
C TRP A 98 2.85 -13.42 40.09
N PRO A 99 1.85 -13.36 39.17
CA PRO A 99 1.64 -14.34 38.10
C PRO A 99 2.80 -14.37 37.13
N ILE A 100 3.32 -13.19 36.80
CA ILE A 100 4.40 -12.98 35.84
C ILE A 100 5.70 -13.53 36.43
N LYS A 101 5.98 -13.21 37.70
CA LYS A 101 7.15 -13.74 38.40
C LYS A 101 7.09 -15.26 38.56
N PHE A 102 5.90 -15.80 38.85
CA PHE A 102 5.68 -17.23 38.96
C PHE A 102 5.90 -17.95 37.62
N ALA A 103 5.32 -17.46 36.53
CA ALA A 103 5.53 -18.01 35.18
C ALA A 103 7.02 -18.02 34.78
N LEU A 104 7.73 -16.92 35.08
CA LEU A 104 9.15 -16.79 34.82
C LEU A 104 10.02 -17.79 35.61
N ASN A 105 9.79 -17.87 36.93
CA ASN A 105 10.52 -18.79 37.80
C ASN A 105 10.26 -20.26 37.44
N LEU A 106 9.00 -20.58 37.09
CA LEU A 106 8.63 -21.89 36.60
C LEU A 106 9.39 -22.25 35.32
N LEU A 107 9.42 -21.34 34.34
CA LEU A 107 10.16 -21.56 33.10
C LEU A 107 11.64 -21.83 33.36
N ARG A 108 12.28 -21.01 34.21
CA ARG A 108 13.68 -21.17 34.62
C ARG A 108 13.94 -22.54 35.23
N SER A 109 13.14 -22.95 36.22
CA SER A 109 13.28 -24.26 36.86
C SER A 109 13.12 -25.41 35.87
N LEU A 110 12.15 -25.32 34.96
CA LEU A 110 11.93 -26.37 33.96
C LEU A 110 13.09 -26.49 32.96
N ILE A 111 13.75 -25.36 32.62
CA ILE A 111 14.95 -25.34 31.77
C ILE A 111 16.12 -26.01 32.49
N ASP A 112 16.39 -25.62 33.75
CA ASP A 112 17.49 -26.18 34.55
C ASP A 112 17.38 -27.71 34.69
N ASP A 113 16.16 -28.22 34.83
CA ASP A 113 15.86 -29.64 34.96
C ASP A 113 15.70 -30.41 33.65
N LYS A 114 15.83 -29.72 32.51
CA LYS A 114 15.59 -30.30 31.18
C LYS A 114 14.22 -30.98 31.07
N ALA A 115 13.20 -30.39 31.68
CA ALA A 115 11.82 -30.89 31.71
C ALA A 115 11.08 -30.58 30.38
N ILE A 116 11.65 -31.05 29.28
CA ILE A 116 11.30 -30.67 27.89
C ILE A 116 9.81 -30.92 27.59
N TYR A 117 9.27 -32.06 28.03
CA TYR A 117 7.86 -32.39 27.80
C TYR A 117 6.92 -31.37 28.44
N THR A 118 7.23 -30.92 29.67
CA THR A 118 6.43 -29.91 30.37
C THR A 118 6.53 -28.55 29.70
N ILE A 119 7.73 -28.16 29.23
CA ILE A 119 7.92 -26.94 28.45
C ILE A 119 7.10 -26.99 27.16
N GLN A 120 7.09 -28.13 26.46
CA GLN A 120 6.26 -28.32 25.27
C GLN A 120 4.77 -28.16 25.59
N GLN A 121 4.26 -28.76 26.67
CA GLN A 121 2.85 -28.61 27.07
C GLN A 121 2.50 -27.18 27.48
N LEU A 122 3.39 -26.47 28.19
CA LEU A 122 3.21 -25.05 28.54
C LEU A 122 3.24 -24.14 27.33
N SER A 123 4.08 -24.47 26.35
CA SER A 123 4.16 -23.71 25.11
C SER A 123 2.85 -23.77 24.32
N LEU A 124 1.95 -24.72 24.59
CA LEU A 124 0.61 -24.76 24.02
C LEU A 124 -0.35 -23.73 24.65
N ASP A 125 0.01 -23.15 25.80
CA ASP A 125 -0.77 -22.14 26.51
C ASP A 125 -0.36 -20.73 26.04
N SER A 126 -1.27 -20.08 25.30
CA SER A 126 -1.04 -18.71 24.81
C SER A 126 -1.01 -17.67 25.93
N HIS A 127 -1.69 -17.91 27.06
CA HIS A 127 -1.68 -17.03 28.23
C HIS A 127 -0.33 -17.07 28.93
N PHE A 128 0.25 -18.26 29.04
CA PHE A 128 1.63 -18.42 29.52
C PHE A 128 2.63 -17.65 28.65
N SER A 129 2.53 -17.78 27.33
CA SER A 129 3.39 -17.05 26.39
C SER A 129 3.28 -15.53 26.56
N ALA A 130 2.07 -15.00 26.77
CA ALA A 130 1.85 -13.58 27.03
C ALA A 130 2.41 -13.12 28.38
N LEU A 131 2.35 -13.95 29.43
CA LEU A 131 2.99 -13.66 30.73
C LEU A 131 4.52 -13.60 30.60
N ILE A 132 5.12 -14.53 29.86
CA ILE A 132 6.56 -14.50 29.55
C ILE A 132 6.92 -13.30 28.67
N ALA A 133 6.06 -12.89 27.74
CA ALA A 133 6.29 -11.68 26.96
C ALA A 133 6.31 -10.44 27.89
N LYS A 134 5.38 -10.35 28.84
CA LYS A 134 5.32 -9.27 29.85
C LYS A 134 6.51 -9.28 30.81
N SER A 135 7.10 -10.43 31.12
CA SER A 135 8.28 -10.49 31.99
C SER A 135 9.51 -9.79 31.40
N ASN A 136 9.62 -9.69 30.07
CA ASN A 136 10.67 -8.86 29.45
C ASN A 136 10.59 -7.38 29.84
N MET A 137 9.39 -6.86 30.12
CA MET A 137 9.19 -5.48 30.56
C MET A 137 9.51 -5.27 32.04
N LEU A 138 9.12 -6.23 32.89
CA LEU A 138 9.20 -6.09 34.36
C LEU A 138 10.50 -6.66 34.96
N PHE A 139 11.05 -7.71 34.35
CA PHE A 139 12.16 -8.51 34.85
C PHE A 139 13.22 -8.77 33.75
N PRO A 140 13.79 -7.72 33.12
CA PRO A 140 14.67 -7.89 31.95
C PRO A 140 15.94 -8.67 32.28
N LYS A 141 16.53 -8.47 33.46
CA LYS A 141 17.75 -9.18 33.88
C LYS A 141 17.53 -10.68 34.03
N GLU A 142 16.42 -11.06 34.64
CA GLU A 142 16.07 -12.47 34.79
C GLU A 142 15.74 -13.15 33.45
N MET A 143 15.21 -12.39 32.48
CA MET A 143 15.01 -12.89 31.11
C MET A 143 16.34 -13.10 30.38
N ASP A 144 17.34 -12.23 30.57
CA ASP A 144 18.67 -12.44 30.01
C ASP A 144 19.30 -13.75 30.53
N GLU A 145 19.17 -14.02 31.83
CA GLU A 145 19.61 -15.29 32.42
C GLU A 145 18.90 -16.50 31.78
N ILE A 146 17.58 -16.41 31.50
CA ILE A 146 16.85 -17.48 30.82
C ILE A 146 17.39 -17.70 29.40
N ARG A 147 17.69 -16.64 28.64
CA ARG A 147 18.23 -16.78 27.27
C ARG A 147 19.63 -17.39 27.27
N GLU A 148 20.43 -17.12 28.29
CA GLU A 148 21.75 -17.75 28.47
C GLU A 148 21.61 -19.24 28.79
N LEU A 149 20.64 -19.61 29.64
CA LEU A 149 20.37 -21.00 30.01
C LEU A 149 19.68 -21.80 28.91
N PHE A 150 18.94 -21.11 28.04
CA PHE A 150 18.15 -21.70 26.97
C PHE A 150 18.43 -20.98 25.64
N PRO A 151 19.53 -21.33 24.96
CA PRO A 151 19.87 -20.75 23.67
C PRO A 151 18.95 -21.26 22.55
N ILE A 152 18.83 -20.47 21.48
CA ILE A 152 17.85 -20.71 20.41
C ILE A 152 18.06 -22.04 19.68
N GLU A 153 19.29 -22.51 19.54
CA GLU A 153 19.63 -23.79 18.92
C GLU A 153 19.03 -24.96 19.71
N GLN A 154 19.07 -24.85 21.05
CA GLN A 154 18.48 -25.84 21.94
C GLN A 154 16.94 -25.83 21.85
N PHE A 155 16.31 -24.68 21.63
CA PHE A 155 14.85 -24.60 21.42
C PHE A 155 14.38 -25.52 20.27
N TYR A 156 15.13 -25.53 19.16
CA TYR A 156 14.83 -26.37 17.99
C TYR A 156 15.10 -27.86 18.23
N GLU A 157 16.16 -28.19 18.97
CA GLU A 157 16.41 -29.56 19.42
C GLU A 157 15.28 -30.08 20.33
N PHE A 158 14.69 -29.21 21.13
CA PHE A 158 13.70 -29.59 22.14
C PHE A 158 12.24 -29.57 21.68
N ILE A 159 11.85 -28.70 20.75
CA ILE A 159 10.44 -28.52 20.34
C ILE A 159 10.19 -29.04 18.90
N GLY A 160 11.25 -29.35 18.16
CA GLY A 160 11.19 -29.89 16.81
C GLY A 160 11.01 -28.80 15.74
N TYR A 161 11.26 -29.14 14.47
CA TYR A 161 11.21 -28.18 13.36
C TYR A 161 9.79 -27.80 12.90
N SER A 162 8.75 -28.56 13.29
CA SER A 162 7.35 -28.32 12.97
C SER A 162 6.57 -28.02 14.25
N ILE A 163 6.63 -26.76 14.67
CA ILE A 163 6.15 -26.29 15.96
C ILE A 163 4.65 -25.95 15.88
N PRO A 164 3.79 -26.42 16.79
CA PRO A 164 2.40 -25.98 16.91
C PRO A 164 2.31 -24.46 17.11
N TYR A 165 1.24 -23.83 16.61
CA TYR A 165 1.11 -22.36 16.63
C TYR A 165 1.40 -21.67 17.98
N PRO A 166 0.83 -22.12 19.12
CA PRO A 166 1.06 -21.45 20.39
C PRO A 166 2.50 -21.60 20.89
N SER A 167 3.16 -22.72 20.54
CA SER A 167 4.55 -22.97 20.91
C SER A 167 5.53 -22.00 20.25
N ASN A 168 5.14 -21.42 19.11
CA ASN A 168 5.88 -20.35 18.46
C ASN A 168 5.73 -18.99 19.19
N LEU A 169 4.62 -18.76 19.91
CA LEU A 169 4.43 -17.54 20.71
C LEU A 169 5.41 -17.50 21.89
N LEU A 170 5.64 -18.64 22.55
CA LEU A 170 6.63 -18.74 23.62
C LEU A 170 8.05 -18.44 23.11
N LYS A 171 8.40 -18.95 21.92
CA LYS A 171 9.67 -18.65 21.26
C LYS A 171 9.84 -17.14 21.08
N LYS A 172 8.84 -16.49 20.47
CA LYS A 172 8.84 -15.04 20.25
C LYS A 172 8.97 -14.27 21.56
N ALA A 173 8.26 -14.70 22.61
CA ALA A 173 8.31 -14.08 23.92
C ALA A 173 9.70 -14.16 24.58
N ILE A 174 10.38 -15.31 24.50
CA ILE A 174 11.71 -15.49 25.12
C ILE A 174 12.79 -14.70 24.38
N TYR A 175 12.87 -14.87 23.07
CA TYR A 175 13.97 -14.32 22.26
C TYR A 175 13.67 -12.95 21.68
N MET A 176 12.50 -12.38 22.01
CA MET A 176 12.02 -11.12 21.43
C MET A 176 12.06 -11.14 19.90
N GLU A 177 11.80 -12.31 19.29
CA GLU A 177 11.74 -12.43 17.85
C GLU A 177 10.58 -11.59 17.34
N ASN A 178 10.92 -10.47 16.72
CA ASN A 178 9.96 -9.69 15.97
C ASN A 178 9.68 -10.46 14.67
N SER A 179 8.46 -10.97 14.52
CA SER A 179 7.97 -11.25 13.18
C SER A 179 7.79 -9.90 12.50
N SER A 180 8.78 -9.51 11.68
CA SER A 180 8.73 -8.36 10.78
C SER A 180 7.39 -8.36 10.04
N SER A 181 6.44 -7.61 10.56
CA SER A 181 5.14 -7.43 9.93
C SER A 181 5.07 -5.98 9.51
N SER A 182 5.28 -5.79 8.22
CA SER A 182 4.91 -4.58 7.52
C SER A 182 3.45 -4.24 7.71
N LEU A 183 3.13 -3.00 7.35
CA LEU A 183 1.78 -2.47 7.22
C LEU A 183 0.80 -3.33 6.42
N ILE A 184 1.32 -4.25 5.61
CA ILE A 184 0.56 -5.15 4.77
C ILE A 184 0.96 -6.57 5.18
N GLY A 185 -0.01 -7.46 5.47
CA GLY A 185 0.24 -8.78 6.07
C GLY A 185 1.33 -9.59 5.34
N GLY A 186 2.44 -9.85 6.03
CA GLY A 186 3.58 -10.58 5.46
C GLY A 186 4.12 -10.01 4.13
N TYR A 187 5.14 -10.68 3.58
CA TYR A 187 5.70 -10.33 2.27
C TYR A 187 4.65 -10.36 1.16
N HIS A 188 3.70 -11.29 1.22
CA HIS A 188 2.71 -11.49 0.16
C HIS A 188 1.75 -10.34 -0.01
N ASP A 189 1.28 -9.71 1.06
CA ASP A 189 0.27 -8.67 0.88
C ASP A 189 0.93 -7.37 0.38
N VAL A 190 2.18 -7.08 0.77
CA VAL A 190 2.97 -5.99 0.15
C VAL A 190 3.09 -6.22 -1.35
N LEU A 191 3.42 -7.42 -1.79
CA LEU A 191 3.55 -7.75 -3.20
C LEU A 191 2.21 -7.66 -3.95
N LYS A 192 1.11 -8.13 -3.36
CA LYS A 192 -0.25 -7.99 -3.94
C LYS A 192 -0.70 -6.53 -4.08
N ILE A 193 -0.33 -5.66 -3.13
CA ILE A 193 -0.66 -4.23 -3.16
C ILE A 193 0.23 -3.50 -4.16
N VAL A 194 1.53 -3.75 -4.05
CA VAL A 194 2.58 -2.91 -4.63
C VAL A 194 2.78 -3.24 -6.09
N ILE A 195 2.99 -4.52 -6.45
CA ILE A 195 3.36 -4.91 -7.82
C ILE A 195 2.29 -4.54 -8.85
N PRO A 196 0.99 -4.83 -8.65
CA PRO A 196 0.01 -4.55 -9.70
C PRO A 196 -0.28 -3.05 -9.88
N ASN A 197 0.11 -2.20 -8.92
CA ASN A 197 -0.29 -0.78 -8.85
C ASN A 197 0.91 0.13 -8.61
N ILE A 198 2.08 -0.25 -9.08
CA ILE A 198 3.32 0.35 -8.57
C ILE A 198 3.63 1.73 -9.15
N SER A 199 3.30 1.93 -10.42
CA SER A 199 3.33 3.24 -11.09
C SER A 199 2.40 4.23 -10.40
N ALA A 200 1.32 3.72 -9.82
CA ALA A 200 0.33 4.42 -9.03
C ALA A 200 0.83 4.77 -7.62
N ILE A 201 1.49 3.82 -6.96
CA ILE A 201 2.00 3.95 -5.60
C ILE A 201 3.24 4.84 -5.51
N LEU A 202 4.06 4.89 -6.57
CA LEU A 202 5.24 5.75 -6.62
C LEU A 202 4.92 7.25 -6.61
N GLY A 203 3.66 7.63 -6.91
CA GLY A 203 3.14 8.97 -6.68
C GLY A 203 2.75 9.28 -5.24
N ILE A 204 2.90 8.33 -4.30
CA ILE A 204 2.54 8.47 -2.88
C ILE A 204 3.83 8.60 -2.05
N PRO A 205 4.25 9.83 -1.67
CA PRO A 205 5.57 10.09 -1.08
C PRO A 205 5.86 9.29 0.19
N HIS A 206 4.81 8.94 0.93
CA HIS A 206 4.91 8.32 2.26
C HIS A 206 4.73 6.80 2.24
N PHE A 207 4.43 6.20 1.09
CA PHE A 207 4.23 4.75 0.99
C PHE A 207 5.46 3.97 1.48
N PHE A 208 6.66 4.48 1.20
CA PHE A 208 7.91 3.84 1.57
C PHE A 208 8.24 3.88 3.07
N HIS A 209 7.55 4.71 3.87
CA HIS A 209 7.70 4.68 5.34
C HIS A 209 7.18 3.38 5.97
N LEU A 210 6.51 2.55 5.18
CA LEU A 210 5.63 1.48 5.62
C LEU A 210 6.15 0.10 5.24
N ILE A 211 7.20 0.07 4.41
CA ILE A 211 7.90 -1.14 4.02
C ILE A 211 9.24 -1.20 4.77
N ASN A 212 9.70 -2.40 5.07
CA ASN A 212 11.04 -2.62 5.62
C ASN A 212 12.06 -2.91 4.50
N LEU A 213 13.35 -2.96 4.86
CA LEU A 213 14.44 -3.17 3.90
C LEU A 213 14.32 -4.48 3.11
N GLU A 214 13.81 -5.53 3.73
CA GLU A 214 13.60 -6.82 3.08
C GLU A 214 12.48 -6.75 2.02
N GLN A 215 11.39 -6.06 2.34
CA GLN A 215 10.29 -5.86 1.38
C GLN A 215 10.65 -4.94 0.25
N PHE A 216 11.43 -3.91 0.54
CA PHE A 216 12.04 -3.08 -0.48
C PHE A 216 12.85 -3.93 -1.47
N ALA A 217 13.67 -4.87 -0.96
CA ALA A 217 14.44 -5.78 -1.79
C ALA A 217 13.54 -6.65 -2.68
N HIS A 218 12.47 -7.21 -2.14
CA HIS A 218 11.48 -7.95 -2.93
C HIS A 218 10.79 -7.08 -3.98
N ILE A 219 10.32 -5.87 -3.62
CA ILE A 219 9.70 -4.93 -4.55
C ILE A 219 10.64 -4.62 -5.72
N TYR A 220 11.91 -4.35 -5.42
CA TYR A 220 12.92 -4.07 -6.44
C TYR A 220 13.09 -5.23 -7.44
N ILE A 221 13.12 -6.48 -6.95
CA ILE A 221 13.19 -7.67 -7.81
C ILE A 221 12.00 -7.75 -8.76
N HIS A 222 10.80 -7.53 -8.23
CA HIS A 222 9.60 -7.57 -9.05
C HIS A 222 9.60 -6.48 -10.12
N PHE A 223 10.18 -5.32 -9.86
CA PHE A 223 10.38 -4.29 -10.88
C PHE A 223 11.36 -4.70 -11.97
N VAL A 224 12.46 -5.34 -11.59
CA VAL A 224 13.39 -5.90 -12.57
C VAL A 224 12.67 -6.94 -13.42
N TYR A 225 11.86 -7.81 -12.82
CA TYR A 225 11.03 -8.78 -13.55
C TYR A 225 10.00 -8.11 -14.46
N ASP A 226 9.26 -7.11 -13.97
CA ASP A 226 8.25 -6.41 -14.77
C ASP A 226 8.89 -5.66 -15.92
N PHE A 227 10.05 -5.03 -15.73
CA PHE A 227 10.80 -4.42 -16.82
C PHE A 227 11.20 -5.43 -17.90
N ILE A 228 11.66 -6.63 -17.51
CA ILE A 228 12.03 -7.68 -18.47
C ILE A 228 10.84 -8.14 -19.31
N ASN A 229 9.63 -8.18 -18.72
CA ASN A 229 8.43 -8.66 -19.41
C ASN A 229 7.64 -7.56 -20.13
N ASN A 230 7.62 -6.35 -19.56
CA ASN A 230 6.86 -5.17 -19.99
C ASN A 230 7.74 -3.92 -19.88
N PRO A 231 8.75 -3.76 -20.76
CA PRO A 231 9.71 -2.66 -20.64
C PRO A 231 9.05 -1.31 -20.93
N THR A 232 9.27 -0.34 -20.04
CA THR A 232 8.88 1.07 -20.16
C THR A 232 10.04 1.97 -19.74
N ILE A 233 10.03 3.24 -20.15
CA ILE A 233 11.06 4.21 -19.76
C ILE A 233 10.98 4.47 -18.25
N VAL A 234 9.77 4.55 -17.71
CA VAL A 234 9.55 4.75 -16.28
C VAL A 234 10.10 3.57 -15.47
N ASN A 235 9.84 2.32 -15.90
CA ASN A 235 10.39 1.15 -15.23
C ASN A 235 11.93 1.10 -15.35
N ALA A 236 12.49 1.43 -16.51
CA ALA A 236 13.94 1.54 -16.70
C ALA A 236 14.56 2.55 -15.72
N PHE A 237 13.92 3.72 -15.57
CA PHE A 237 14.34 4.74 -14.61
C PHE A 237 14.24 4.25 -13.17
N TYR A 238 13.15 3.55 -12.82
CA TYR A 238 12.95 3.07 -11.47
C TYR A 238 14.00 2.04 -11.05
N ILE A 239 14.34 1.09 -11.91
CA ILE A 239 15.31 0.03 -11.60
C ILE A 239 16.77 0.51 -11.65
N THR A 240 17.07 1.57 -12.41
CA THR A 240 18.46 2.04 -12.57
C THR A 240 18.81 3.27 -11.74
N ASP A 241 17.84 4.08 -11.33
CA ASP A 241 18.08 5.30 -10.55
C ASP A 241 17.24 5.35 -9.26
N TYR A 242 15.91 5.35 -9.37
CA TYR A 242 15.04 5.65 -8.23
C TYR A 242 15.20 4.68 -7.07
N PHE A 243 15.00 3.37 -7.29
CA PHE A 243 15.11 2.37 -6.23
C PHE A 243 16.54 2.25 -5.69
N PRO A 244 17.59 2.18 -6.52
CA PRO A 244 18.97 2.19 -6.03
C PRO A 244 19.27 3.36 -5.09
N ARG A 245 18.76 4.57 -5.38
CA ARG A 245 18.88 5.72 -4.47
C ARG A 245 18.04 5.56 -3.20
N MET A 246 16.80 5.09 -3.33
CA MET A 246 15.90 4.84 -2.20
C MET A 246 16.42 3.78 -1.23
N ARG A 247 17.31 2.85 -1.65
CA ARG A 247 17.96 1.91 -0.73
C ARG A 247 18.61 2.62 0.46
N LYS A 248 19.29 3.75 0.22
CA LYS A 248 19.94 4.54 1.28
C LYS A 248 18.93 5.02 2.32
N TYR A 249 17.73 5.41 1.89
CA TYR A 249 16.65 5.79 2.80
C TYR A 249 16.30 4.67 3.78
N PHE A 250 16.28 3.41 3.32
CA PHE A 250 16.01 2.27 4.18
C PHE A 250 17.20 1.88 5.09
N GLU A 251 18.43 2.19 4.68
CA GLU A 251 19.64 1.88 5.44
C GLU A 251 19.96 2.95 6.50
N THR A 252 19.83 4.24 6.17
CA THR A 252 20.27 5.37 7.00
C THR A 252 19.12 6.24 7.49
N GLY A 253 17.91 6.11 6.93
CA GLY A 253 16.78 7.00 7.22
C GLY A 253 16.86 8.37 6.54
N GLU A 254 17.94 8.64 5.80
CA GLU A 254 18.14 9.91 5.08
C GLU A 254 17.43 9.86 3.73
N THR A 255 16.66 10.89 3.41
CA THR A 255 16.09 11.05 2.07
C THR A 255 17.23 11.16 1.05
N PRO A 256 17.19 10.41 -0.07
CA PRO A 256 18.26 10.44 -1.04
C PRO A 256 18.45 11.85 -1.62
N ASP A 257 19.70 12.25 -1.87
CA ASP A 257 20.01 13.53 -2.51
C ASP A 257 19.29 13.68 -3.86
N LYS A 258 18.99 14.94 -4.20
CA LYS A 258 18.45 15.30 -5.53
C LYS A 258 19.50 15.03 -6.61
N ARG A 259 19.02 14.67 -7.81
CA ARG A 259 19.78 14.21 -8.99
C ARG A 259 21.17 14.83 -9.16
N ASP A 260 22.12 13.98 -9.50
CA ASP A 260 23.36 14.33 -10.22
C ASP A 260 23.35 13.85 -11.69
N GLY A 261 22.43 12.96 -12.08
CA GLY A 261 22.31 12.47 -13.45
C GLY A 261 23.44 11.51 -13.87
N GLU A 262 24.16 10.98 -12.88
CA GLU A 262 25.24 10.02 -13.09
C GLU A 262 24.78 8.59 -12.80
N LEU A 263 25.26 7.62 -13.58
CA LEU A 263 25.00 6.20 -13.32
C LEU A 263 25.79 5.76 -12.09
N HIS A 264 25.08 5.51 -10.98
CA HIS A 264 25.65 4.95 -9.77
C HIS A 264 25.64 3.42 -9.81
N ALA A 265 26.42 2.83 -10.72
CA ALA A 265 26.51 1.37 -10.87
C ALA A 265 26.78 0.63 -9.54
N GLY A 266 27.56 1.25 -8.65
CA GLY A 266 27.81 0.73 -7.31
C GLY A 266 26.55 0.63 -6.43
N GLU A 267 25.60 1.55 -6.56
CA GLU A 267 24.34 1.50 -5.81
C GLU A 267 23.39 0.43 -6.37
N ILE A 268 23.35 0.25 -7.70
CA ILE A 268 22.63 -0.85 -8.34
C ILE A 268 23.18 -2.20 -7.84
N PHE A 269 24.50 -2.35 -7.81
CA PHE A 269 25.15 -3.59 -7.37
C PHE A 269 24.86 -3.89 -5.91
N LYS A 270 25.00 -2.89 -5.02
CA LYS A 270 24.65 -3.06 -3.60
C LYS A 270 23.18 -3.43 -3.41
N THR A 271 22.27 -2.86 -4.21
CA THR A 271 20.85 -3.20 -4.16
C THR A 271 20.61 -4.66 -4.57
N LEU A 272 21.23 -5.13 -5.66
CA LEU A 272 21.14 -6.53 -6.09
C LEU A 272 21.78 -7.50 -5.09
N ASP A 273 22.90 -7.12 -4.47
CA ASP A 273 23.58 -7.94 -3.47
C ASP A 273 22.74 -8.03 -2.18
N LEU A 274 22.07 -6.94 -1.78
CA LEU A 274 21.08 -6.93 -0.69
C LEU A 274 19.91 -7.90 -0.99
N CYS A 275 19.35 -7.83 -2.20
CA CYS A 275 18.29 -8.74 -2.65
C CYS A 275 18.73 -10.20 -2.54
N LYS A 276 19.95 -10.51 -2.97
CA LYS A 276 20.53 -11.85 -2.86
C LYS A 276 20.64 -12.33 -1.41
N GLU A 277 21.10 -11.47 -0.51
CA GLU A 277 21.22 -11.79 0.91
C GLU A 277 19.87 -12.19 1.48
N TYR A 278 18.83 -11.39 1.24
CA TYR A 278 17.48 -11.66 1.75
C TYR A 278 16.83 -12.90 1.14
N ILE A 279 16.98 -13.13 -0.17
CA ILE A 279 16.48 -14.36 -0.81
C ILE A 279 17.16 -15.59 -0.21
N SER A 280 18.48 -15.55 0.00
CA SER A 280 19.21 -16.67 0.62
C SER A 280 18.82 -16.93 2.08
N LYS A 281 18.45 -15.88 2.82
CA LYS A 281 17.86 -15.99 4.17
C LYS A 281 16.43 -16.55 4.14
N ALA A 282 15.62 -16.18 3.14
CA ALA A 282 14.28 -16.71 2.94
C ALA A 282 14.30 -18.20 2.56
N GLU A 283 15.27 -18.64 1.74
CA GLU A 283 15.51 -20.06 1.44
C GLU A 283 15.83 -20.89 2.71
N PHE A 284 16.51 -20.29 3.69
CA PHE A 284 16.77 -20.92 5.00
C PHE A 284 15.52 -21.04 5.89
N LEU A 285 14.51 -20.18 5.67
CA LEU A 285 13.28 -20.12 6.48
C LEU A 285 12.06 -20.83 5.84
N ALA A 286 12.13 -21.18 4.55
CA ALA A 286 10.98 -21.65 3.79
C ALA A 286 10.75 -23.18 3.83
N ASN A 287 10.10 -23.64 4.90
CA ASN A 287 9.23 -24.84 4.88
C ASN A 287 7.77 -24.51 4.47
N HIS A 288 7.50 -23.30 3.97
CA HIS A 288 6.14 -22.85 3.62
C HIS A 288 5.89 -22.96 2.12
N SER A 289 4.81 -23.66 1.78
CA SER A 289 4.39 -24.15 0.47
C SER A 289 3.88 -23.11 -0.53
N LYS A 290 4.35 -21.86 -0.47
CA LYS A 290 3.91 -20.79 -1.39
C LYS A 290 5.11 -19.99 -1.92
N ARG A 291 5.89 -20.63 -2.79
CA ARG A 291 6.87 -19.96 -3.64
C ARG A 291 6.15 -19.02 -4.60
N SER A 292 6.68 -17.83 -4.80
CA SER A 292 6.18 -16.86 -5.79
C SER A 292 7.06 -16.90 -7.05
N ASP A 293 6.54 -16.48 -8.20
CA ASP A 293 7.24 -16.54 -9.50
C ASP A 293 8.61 -15.80 -9.52
N CYS A 294 8.88 -14.95 -8.53
CA CYS A 294 10.14 -14.20 -8.40
C CYS A 294 11.30 -14.97 -7.75
N ASP A 295 11.04 -16.16 -7.19
CA ASP A 295 12.10 -17.06 -6.72
C ASP A 295 12.92 -17.65 -7.89
N ILE A 296 12.44 -17.49 -9.14
CA ILE A 296 13.05 -18.04 -10.36
C ILE A 296 14.22 -17.17 -10.87
N LEU A 297 14.27 -15.88 -10.54
CA LEU A 297 15.23 -14.92 -11.12
C LEU A 297 16.63 -14.90 -10.47
N PHE A 298 16.88 -15.69 -9.41
CA PHE A 298 18.05 -15.52 -8.56
C PHE A 298 18.92 -16.79 -8.40
N ASN A 299 19.16 -17.54 -9.48
CA ASN A 299 20.36 -18.38 -9.50
C ASN A 299 21.61 -17.47 -9.58
N LYS A 300 22.78 -17.96 -9.13
CA LYS A 300 24.04 -17.18 -9.19
C LYS A 300 24.39 -16.67 -10.60
N GLU A 301 24.01 -17.40 -11.64
CA GLU A 301 24.23 -17.03 -13.06
C GLU A 301 23.28 -15.89 -13.52
N ASP A 302 22.13 -15.72 -12.87
CA ASP A 302 21.14 -14.71 -13.23
C ASP A 302 21.51 -13.32 -12.68
N ILE A 303 22.13 -13.24 -11.50
CA ILE A 303 22.50 -11.95 -10.87
C ILE A 303 23.56 -11.20 -11.67
N GLU A 304 24.59 -11.88 -12.15
CA GLU A 304 25.64 -11.23 -12.95
C GLU A 304 25.09 -10.75 -14.30
N SER A 305 24.18 -11.53 -14.88
CA SER A 305 23.43 -11.15 -16.08
C SER A 305 22.55 -9.92 -15.84
N LEU A 306 21.90 -9.82 -14.69
CA LEU A 306 21.12 -8.65 -14.27
C LEU A 306 22.02 -7.43 -14.01
N LYS A 307 23.17 -7.61 -13.35
CA LYS A 307 24.15 -6.52 -13.17
C LYS A 307 24.55 -5.95 -14.53
N ASN A 308 24.92 -6.82 -15.47
CA ASN A 308 25.25 -6.41 -16.83
C ASN A 308 24.08 -5.70 -17.53
N LEU A 309 22.87 -6.25 -17.48
CA LEU A 309 21.68 -5.63 -18.08
C LEU A 309 21.44 -4.21 -17.54
N LEU A 310 21.53 -4.02 -16.22
CA LEU A 310 21.18 -2.76 -15.56
C LEU A 310 22.27 -1.69 -15.62
N THR A 311 23.52 -2.04 -15.97
CA THR A 311 24.63 -1.07 -16.04
C THR A 311 25.22 -0.88 -17.44
N THR A 312 24.86 -1.71 -18.41
CA THR A 312 25.38 -1.56 -19.78
C THR A 312 24.73 -0.38 -20.49
N ILE A 313 25.55 0.44 -21.15
CA ILE A 313 25.14 1.56 -21.99
C ILE A 313 25.59 1.25 -23.43
N PRO A 314 24.80 1.57 -24.46
CA PRO A 314 25.20 1.33 -25.84
C PRO A 314 26.36 2.24 -26.27
N ASP A 315 27.27 1.71 -27.10
CA ASP A 315 28.44 2.44 -27.62
C ASP A 315 28.05 3.63 -28.53
N THR A 316 26.90 3.54 -29.20
CA THR A 316 26.37 4.58 -30.09
C THR A 316 24.87 4.75 -29.85
N ILE A 317 24.42 6.01 -29.88
CA ILE A 317 23.02 6.36 -29.72
C ILE A 317 22.48 6.77 -31.09
N ASP A 318 21.66 5.89 -31.68
CA ASP A 318 20.92 6.17 -32.91
C ASP A 318 19.69 7.04 -32.57
N PRO A 319 19.57 8.26 -33.13
CA PRO A 319 18.43 9.11 -32.85
C PRO A 319 17.07 8.50 -33.23
N ASP A 320 17.03 7.64 -34.24
CA ASP A 320 15.81 6.98 -34.70
C ASP A 320 15.31 5.89 -33.75
N LYS A 321 16.13 5.48 -32.79
CA LYS A 321 15.86 4.33 -31.92
C LYS A 321 16.13 4.62 -30.45
N ILE A 322 16.14 5.89 -30.03
CA ILE A 322 16.48 6.25 -28.65
C ILE A 322 15.59 5.54 -27.62
N ILE A 323 14.29 5.38 -27.94
CA ILE A 323 13.36 4.70 -27.04
C ILE A 323 13.65 3.20 -27.02
N ASP A 324 13.74 2.55 -28.18
CA ASP A 324 14.09 1.12 -28.28
C ASP A 324 15.42 0.81 -27.58
N LEU A 325 16.43 1.67 -27.77
CA LEU A 325 17.73 1.57 -27.11
C LEU A 325 17.61 1.73 -25.60
N THR A 326 16.74 2.63 -25.09
CA THR A 326 16.50 2.76 -23.65
C THR A 326 15.84 1.51 -23.07
N LEU A 327 14.95 0.87 -23.82
CA LEU A 327 14.30 -0.38 -23.40
C LEU A 327 15.24 -1.59 -23.48
N MET A 328 16.20 -1.60 -24.40
CA MET A 328 17.26 -2.62 -24.47
C MET A 328 18.36 -2.40 -23.42
N TYR A 329 18.67 -1.14 -23.10
CA TYR A 329 19.73 -0.70 -22.20
C TYR A 329 19.18 0.27 -21.15
N PRO A 330 18.56 -0.22 -20.06
CA PRO A 330 17.81 0.61 -19.11
C PRO A 330 18.66 1.69 -18.43
N ALA A 331 19.98 1.50 -18.32
CA ALA A 331 20.90 2.51 -17.79
C ALA A 331 20.87 3.83 -18.59
N LEU A 332 20.47 3.79 -19.87
CA LEU A 332 20.31 4.98 -20.71
C LEU A 332 19.23 5.91 -20.18
N SER A 333 18.23 5.40 -19.45
CA SER A 333 17.13 6.20 -18.87
C SER A 333 17.62 7.33 -17.95
N ILE A 334 18.75 7.14 -17.26
CA ILE A 334 19.38 8.15 -16.38
C ILE A 334 19.81 9.40 -17.17
N SER A 335 20.30 9.20 -18.39
CA SER A 335 20.81 10.27 -19.26
C SER A 335 19.86 10.62 -20.41
N LEU A 336 18.70 9.97 -20.49
CA LEU A 336 17.75 10.12 -21.60
C LEU A 336 17.26 11.56 -21.73
N TYR A 337 16.87 12.19 -20.62
CA TYR A 337 16.44 13.59 -20.61
C TYR A 337 17.52 14.51 -21.17
N THR A 338 18.76 14.39 -20.67
CA THR A 338 19.91 15.19 -21.11
C THR A 338 20.23 14.94 -22.59
N THR A 339 20.07 13.70 -23.06
CA THR A 339 20.31 13.32 -24.46
C THR A 339 19.29 13.96 -25.40
N ILE A 340 17.99 13.91 -25.03
CA ILE A 340 16.92 14.55 -25.81
C ILE A 340 17.08 16.07 -25.77
N THR A 341 17.30 16.66 -24.60
CA THR A 341 17.34 18.13 -24.44
C THR A 341 18.53 18.79 -25.15
N LYS A 342 19.66 18.08 -25.32
CA LYS A 342 20.78 18.53 -26.17
C LYS A 342 20.40 18.74 -27.63
N SER A 343 19.36 18.06 -28.13
CA SER A 343 18.89 18.23 -29.51
C SER A 343 17.72 19.22 -29.63
N ILE A 344 17.26 19.82 -28.53
CA ILE A 344 16.19 20.84 -28.55
C ILE A 344 16.81 22.19 -28.91
N SER A 345 16.99 22.41 -30.21
CA SER A 345 17.38 23.70 -30.78
C SER A 345 16.79 23.87 -32.18
N ILE A 346 16.79 25.10 -32.69
CA ILE A 346 16.31 25.39 -34.04
C ILE A 346 17.18 24.68 -35.08
N ASP A 347 18.51 24.64 -34.86
CA ASP A 347 19.47 24.05 -35.79
C ASP A 347 19.39 22.51 -35.82
N THR A 348 18.93 21.89 -34.73
CA THR A 348 18.80 20.44 -34.58
C THR A 348 17.34 19.96 -34.60
N ALA A 349 16.41 20.79 -35.06
CA ALA A 349 14.97 20.51 -35.04
C ALA A 349 14.58 19.21 -35.76
N GLN A 350 15.30 18.81 -36.81
CA GLN A 350 15.10 17.54 -37.50
C GLN A 350 15.35 16.33 -36.59
N VAL A 351 16.44 16.36 -35.81
CA VAL A 351 16.76 15.29 -34.84
C VAL A 351 15.71 15.26 -33.72
N PHE A 352 15.32 16.43 -33.21
CA PHE A 352 14.28 16.49 -32.19
C PHE A 352 12.90 16.04 -32.72
N ALA A 353 12.59 16.28 -33.99
CA ALA A 353 11.38 15.76 -34.61
C ALA A 353 11.33 14.23 -34.65
N MET A 354 12.48 13.57 -34.88
CA MET A 354 12.60 12.11 -34.81
C MET A 354 12.35 11.59 -33.38
N TYR A 355 12.88 12.28 -32.37
CA TYR A 355 12.57 11.99 -30.97
C TYR A 355 11.08 12.21 -30.67
N ALA A 356 10.52 13.33 -31.10
CA ALA A 356 9.13 13.66 -30.85
C ALA A 356 8.17 12.62 -31.43
N GLN A 357 8.48 12.07 -32.60
CA GLN A 357 7.69 11.02 -33.23
C GLN A 357 7.70 9.71 -32.43
N GLN A 358 8.84 9.30 -31.87
CA GLN A 358 8.93 8.14 -30.98
C GLN A 358 8.19 8.39 -29.66
N LEU A 359 8.39 9.57 -29.07
CA LEU A 359 7.79 9.95 -27.78
C LEU A 359 6.27 10.08 -27.85
N LEU A 360 5.71 10.49 -28.99
CA LEU A 360 4.26 10.56 -29.18
C LEU A 360 3.56 9.19 -29.00
N ASN A 361 4.23 8.10 -29.37
CA ASN A 361 3.68 6.74 -29.22
C ASN A 361 3.62 6.28 -27.76
N ILE A 362 4.41 6.90 -26.89
CA ILE A 362 4.55 6.54 -25.46
C ILE A 362 4.43 7.78 -24.57
N HIS A 363 3.65 8.79 -24.99
CA HIS A 363 3.59 10.10 -24.35
C HIS A 363 3.22 10.03 -22.86
N ASN A 364 2.34 9.11 -22.47
CA ASN A 364 1.95 8.86 -21.08
C ASN A 364 3.14 8.39 -20.21
N ASP A 365 3.92 7.44 -20.73
CA ASP A 365 5.11 6.92 -20.07
C ASP A 365 6.17 8.03 -19.95
N PHE A 366 6.39 8.79 -21.03
CA PHE A 366 7.34 9.91 -21.03
C PHE A 366 6.92 11.05 -20.10
N ALA A 367 5.64 11.44 -20.07
CA ALA A 367 5.13 12.46 -19.15
C ALA A 367 5.35 12.03 -17.69
N THR A 368 5.01 10.77 -17.37
CA THR A 368 5.27 10.19 -16.05
C THR A 368 6.76 10.24 -15.71
N PHE A 369 7.64 9.86 -16.64
CA PHE A 369 9.09 9.96 -16.47
C PHE A 369 9.57 11.39 -16.19
N LEU A 370 8.98 12.41 -16.82
CA LEU A 370 9.28 13.81 -16.54
C LEU A 370 8.76 14.28 -15.18
N PHE A 371 7.56 13.86 -14.77
CA PHE A 371 6.96 14.21 -13.47
C PHE A 371 7.71 13.58 -12.30
N GLN A 372 8.02 12.28 -12.39
CA GLN A 372 8.87 11.59 -11.42
C GLN A 372 10.24 12.23 -11.26
N GLN A 373 10.60 13.05 -12.26
CA GLN A 373 11.83 13.74 -12.30
C GLN A 373 11.78 15.24 -11.99
N ASP A 374 10.62 15.81 -11.70
CA ASP A 374 10.45 17.27 -11.56
C ASP A 374 10.99 18.06 -12.77
N LEU A 375 11.00 17.47 -13.99
CA LEU A 375 11.55 18.09 -15.21
C LEU A 375 10.49 18.47 -16.24
N PHE A 376 9.21 18.30 -15.92
CA PHE A 376 8.12 18.50 -16.88
C PHE A 376 8.10 19.93 -17.44
N PHE A 377 8.07 20.95 -16.58
CA PHE A 377 8.02 22.34 -17.02
C PHE A 377 9.35 22.82 -17.63
N ASP A 378 10.48 22.31 -17.16
CA ASP A 378 11.79 22.59 -17.77
C ASP A 378 11.85 22.09 -19.22
N PHE A 379 11.35 20.88 -19.47
CA PHE A 379 11.22 20.34 -20.81
C PHE A 379 10.34 21.23 -21.69
N LEU A 380 9.15 21.62 -21.20
CA LEU A 380 8.25 22.49 -21.96
C LEU A 380 8.89 23.84 -22.28
N ASN A 381 9.61 24.45 -21.34
CA ASN A 381 10.34 25.70 -21.54
C ASN A 381 11.41 25.60 -22.64
N LEU A 382 12.14 24.47 -22.70
CA LEU A 382 13.13 24.23 -23.75
C LEU A 382 12.50 24.07 -25.14
N VAL A 383 11.29 23.49 -25.22
CA VAL A 383 10.60 23.23 -26.49
C VAL A 383 9.98 24.50 -27.10
N ILE A 384 9.57 25.48 -26.28
CA ILE A 384 8.89 26.71 -26.73
C ILE A 384 9.65 27.49 -27.82
N PRO A 385 10.96 27.80 -27.66
CA PRO A 385 11.72 28.49 -28.69
C PRO A 385 11.75 27.75 -30.03
N VAL A 386 11.81 26.41 -29.99
CA VAL A 386 11.85 25.58 -31.19
C VAL A 386 10.50 25.59 -31.90
N VAL A 387 9.40 25.32 -31.17
CA VAL A 387 8.04 25.33 -31.72
C VAL A 387 7.68 26.68 -32.35
N THR A 388 8.07 27.78 -31.72
CA THR A 388 7.68 29.11 -32.20
C THR A 388 8.50 29.60 -33.40
N ALA A 389 9.70 29.07 -33.61
CA ALA A 389 10.65 29.54 -34.61
C ALA A 389 10.91 28.59 -35.80
N VAL A 390 10.70 27.27 -35.65
CA VAL A 390 10.93 26.30 -36.74
C VAL A 390 10.05 26.62 -37.95
N THR A 391 10.67 26.73 -39.13
CA THR A 391 9.98 26.99 -40.39
C THR A 391 9.71 25.72 -41.20
N ASP A 392 10.47 24.66 -40.96
CA ASP A 392 10.29 23.38 -41.63
C ASP A 392 9.05 22.65 -41.10
N ARG A 393 8.09 22.41 -41.99
CA ARG A 393 6.79 21.81 -41.66
C ARG A 393 6.92 20.34 -41.24
N PHE A 394 7.89 19.61 -41.80
CA PHE A 394 8.09 18.20 -41.48
C PHE A 394 8.63 18.03 -40.06
N ALA A 395 9.59 18.86 -39.66
CA ALA A 395 10.09 18.88 -38.29
C ALA A 395 9.06 19.47 -37.31
N PHE A 396 8.35 20.53 -37.71
CA PHE A 396 7.39 21.22 -36.84
C PHE A 396 6.25 20.31 -36.36
N CYS A 397 5.65 19.52 -37.27
CA CYS A 397 4.44 18.75 -36.96
C CYS A 397 4.59 17.80 -35.75
N PRO A 398 5.56 16.86 -35.70
CA PRO A 398 5.71 15.96 -34.55
C PRO A 398 6.10 16.70 -33.26
N ILE A 399 6.93 17.73 -33.35
CA ILE A 399 7.32 18.56 -32.18
C ILE A 399 6.10 19.27 -31.60
N TRP A 400 5.29 19.89 -32.45
CA TRP A 400 4.08 20.59 -32.07
C TRP A 400 3.06 19.65 -31.45
N MET A 401 2.85 18.48 -32.06
CA MET A 401 1.92 17.48 -31.55
C MET A 401 2.37 16.90 -30.21
N LEU A 402 3.67 16.65 -30.00
CA LEU A 402 4.18 16.21 -28.70
C LEU A 402 3.93 17.28 -27.65
N PHE A 403 4.30 18.53 -27.93
CA PHE A 403 4.14 19.66 -27.02
C PHE A 403 2.69 19.85 -26.58
N LEU A 404 1.75 19.85 -27.53
CA LEU A 404 0.32 19.96 -27.24
C LEU A 404 -0.22 18.75 -26.49
N THR A 405 0.23 17.53 -26.86
CA THR A 405 -0.21 16.29 -26.20
C THR A 405 0.19 16.28 -24.74
N LEU A 406 1.46 16.59 -24.43
CA LEU A 406 1.95 16.62 -23.05
C LEU A 406 1.16 17.59 -22.17
N ILE A 407 0.86 18.79 -22.67
CA ILE A 407 0.08 19.79 -21.91
C ILE A 407 -1.38 19.32 -21.76
N ARG A 408 -2.02 18.92 -22.87
CA ARG A 408 -3.45 18.60 -22.87
C ARG A 408 -3.78 17.36 -22.07
N ASP A 409 -2.97 16.32 -22.20
CA ASP A 409 -3.16 15.04 -21.53
C ASP A 409 -2.93 15.21 -20.02
N SER A 410 -1.82 15.86 -19.63
CA SER A 410 -1.51 16.19 -18.24
C SER A 410 -2.61 17.02 -17.56
N TYR A 411 -3.12 18.04 -18.25
CA TYR A 411 -4.24 18.85 -17.74
C TYR A 411 -5.57 18.04 -17.72
N GLY A 412 -5.74 17.15 -18.69
CA GLY A 412 -6.88 16.25 -18.85
C GLY A 412 -6.97 15.17 -17.77
N LEU A 413 -5.89 14.87 -17.04
CA LEU A 413 -5.90 13.95 -15.89
C LEU A 413 -6.66 14.51 -14.67
N GLY A 414 -6.98 15.80 -14.66
CA GLY A 414 -7.75 16.43 -13.58
C GLY A 414 -6.99 16.55 -12.26
N TRP A 415 -5.66 16.51 -12.31
CA TRP A 415 -4.83 16.66 -11.12
C TRP A 415 -4.79 18.13 -10.70
N GLN A 416 -5.44 18.52 -9.61
CA GLN A 416 -5.66 19.93 -9.26
C GLN A 416 -4.37 20.75 -9.14
N LYS A 417 -3.35 20.23 -8.43
CA LYS A 417 -2.05 20.90 -8.28
C LYS A 417 -1.39 21.11 -9.65
N LEU A 418 -1.27 20.05 -10.43
CA LEU A 418 -0.69 20.13 -11.77
C LEU A 418 -1.50 21.03 -12.71
N ASN A 419 -2.83 21.01 -12.63
CA ASN A 419 -3.68 21.91 -13.42
C ASN A 419 -3.43 23.37 -13.06
N ASN A 420 -3.25 23.69 -11.78
CA ASN A 420 -2.87 25.04 -11.33
C ASN A 420 -1.48 25.41 -11.85
N GLU A 421 -0.49 24.53 -11.72
CA GLU A 421 0.87 24.74 -12.23
C GLU A 421 0.89 24.93 -13.76
N ILE A 422 0.09 24.18 -14.52
CA ILE A 422 -0.08 24.36 -15.98
C ILE A 422 -0.71 25.72 -16.29
N VAL A 423 -1.72 26.14 -15.54
CA VAL A 423 -2.35 27.46 -15.72
C VAL A 423 -1.37 28.59 -15.39
N GLU A 424 -0.60 28.46 -14.31
CA GLU A 424 0.46 29.41 -13.95
C GLU A 424 1.56 29.45 -15.00
N PHE A 425 2.00 28.29 -15.48
CA PHE A 425 2.94 28.17 -16.58
C PHE A 425 2.45 28.91 -17.84
N ILE A 426 1.22 28.63 -18.30
CA ILE A 426 0.61 29.32 -19.46
C ILE A 426 0.54 30.83 -19.22
N ASN A 427 0.18 31.24 -18.00
CA ASN A 427 0.07 32.65 -17.65
C ASN A 427 1.43 33.37 -17.63
N SER A 428 2.51 32.66 -17.31
CA SER A 428 3.89 33.17 -17.26
C SER A 428 4.52 33.37 -18.65
N LEU A 429 3.93 32.80 -19.71
CA LEU A 429 4.50 32.86 -21.05
C LEU A 429 4.55 34.31 -21.60
N GLU A 430 5.73 34.74 -22.03
CA GLU A 430 5.93 36.04 -22.68
C GLU A 430 5.24 36.11 -24.05
N ASN A 431 5.26 35.00 -24.80
CA ASN A 431 4.66 34.91 -26.12
C ASN A 431 3.12 34.86 -26.03
N GLN A 432 2.48 36.01 -26.25
CA GLN A 432 1.02 36.15 -26.18
C GLN A 432 0.26 35.26 -27.17
N ALA A 433 0.81 34.99 -28.35
CA ALA A 433 0.18 34.10 -29.34
C ALA A 433 0.11 32.66 -28.82
N LEU A 434 1.18 32.19 -28.19
CA LEU A 434 1.25 30.85 -27.61
C LEU A 434 0.34 30.75 -26.38
N LYS A 435 0.37 31.76 -25.52
CA LYS A 435 -0.53 31.87 -24.36
C LYS A 435 -2.00 31.80 -24.78
N TYR A 436 -2.39 32.57 -25.80
CA TYR A 436 -3.73 32.53 -26.38
C TYR A 436 -4.11 31.11 -26.85
N PHE A 437 -3.24 30.48 -27.64
CA PHE A 437 -3.50 29.14 -28.18
C PHE A 437 -3.62 28.08 -27.07
N LEU A 438 -2.69 28.06 -26.11
CA LEU A 438 -2.69 27.09 -25.03
C LEU A 438 -3.86 27.28 -24.07
N THR A 439 -4.33 28.51 -23.86
CA THR A 439 -5.53 28.79 -23.05
C THR A 439 -6.77 28.15 -23.69
N LEU A 440 -6.90 28.24 -25.01
CA LEU A 440 -7.97 27.56 -25.76
C LEU A 440 -7.81 26.03 -25.75
N LEU A 441 -6.59 25.51 -25.85
CA LEU A 441 -6.31 24.07 -25.80
C LEU A 441 -6.87 23.42 -24.53
N ILE A 442 -6.75 24.10 -23.38
CA ILE A 442 -7.27 23.62 -22.09
C ILE A 442 -8.71 24.11 -21.81
N HIS A 443 -9.42 24.56 -22.86
CA HIS A 443 -10.81 25.04 -22.83
C HIS A 443 -11.09 26.13 -21.78
N LEU A 444 -10.13 27.03 -21.57
CA LEU A 444 -10.33 28.26 -20.80
C LEU A 444 -10.60 29.43 -21.75
N ASN A 445 -11.25 30.47 -21.23
CA ASN A 445 -11.50 31.69 -21.99
C ASN A 445 -10.18 32.49 -22.13
N PRO A 446 -9.65 32.69 -23.34
CA PRO A 446 -8.46 33.49 -23.54
C PRO A 446 -8.77 34.98 -23.34
N GLN A 447 -7.74 35.74 -22.96
CA GLN A 447 -7.79 37.21 -23.08
C GLN A 447 -7.79 37.61 -24.56
N GLU A 448 -8.37 38.78 -24.86
CA GLU A 448 -8.37 39.31 -26.22
C GLU A 448 -6.93 39.47 -26.73
N TYR A 449 -6.65 38.91 -27.91
CA TYR A 449 -5.34 38.91 -28.52
C TYR A 449 -5.45 39.30 -30.00
N GLU A 450 -4.73 40.35 -30.41
CA GLU A 450 -4.62 40.71 -31.83
C GLU A 450 -3.50 39.88 -32.49
N CYS A 451 -3.86 38.94 -33.35
CA CYS A 451 -2.89 38.09 -34.02
C CYS A 451 -2.20 38.83 -35.19
N PRO A 452 -0.94 38.50 -35.50
CA PRO A 452 -0.26 39.03 -36.67
C PRO A 452 -1.03 38.72 -37.96
N LYS A 453 -1.10 39.69 -38.87
CA LYS A 453 -1.82 39.56 -40.15
C LYS A 453 -1.19 38.54 -41.13
N THR A 454 0.05 38.12 -40.89
CA THR A 454 0.82 37.24 -41.80
C THR A 454 1.48 36.09 -41.03
N ALA A 455 1.26 34.86 -41.49
CA ALA A 455 1.92 33.66 -40.97
C ALA A 455 3.37 33.59 -41.48
N LYS A 456 4.34 33.78 -40.59
CA LYS A 456 5.79 33.63 -40.91
C LYS A 456 6.34 32.24 -40.55
N THR A 457 5.66 31.52 -39.67
CA THR A 457 6.02 30.18 -39.22
C THR A 457 4.77 29.29 -39.21
N PRO A 458 4.90 27.96 -39.32
CA PRO A 458 3.80 27.01 -39.12
C PRO A 458 3.04 27.24 -37.80
N PHE A 459 3.75 27.58 -36.72
CA PHE A 459 3.14 27.97 -35.44
C PHE A 459 2.16 29.14 -35.58
N LEU A 460 2.60 30.26 -36.18
CA LEU A 460 1.72 31.41 -36.41
C LEU A 460 0.56 31.06 -37.33
N GLU A 461 0.76 30.12 -38.27
CA GLU A 461 -0.32 29.63 -39.11
C GLU A 461 -1.41 28.91 -38.30
N CYS A 462 -1.05 28.10 -37.29
CA CYS A 462 -2.01 27.49 -36.36
C CYS A 462 -2.80 28.57 -35.60
N VAL A 463 -2.11 29.55 -35.02
CA VAL A 463 -2.75 30.60 -34.21
C VAL A 463 -3.70 31.46 -35.06
N ILE A 464 -3.26 31.89 -36.25
CA ILE A 464 -4.09 32.65 -37.19
C ILE A 464 -5.29 31.82 -37.64
N THR A 465 -5.10 30.53 -37.92
CA THR A 465 -6.19 29.63 -38.34
C THR A 465 -7.24 29.50 -37.25
N MET A 466 -6.82 29.27 -36.00
CA MET A 466 -7.71 29.22 -34.84
C MET A 466 -8.53 30.52 -34.71
N GLN A 467 -7.86 31.68 -34.76
CA GLN A 467 -8.54 32.95 -34.61
C GLN A 467 -9.54 33.22 -35.75
N LYS A 468 -9.16 32.93 -36.99
CA LYS A 468 -10.05 33.08 -38.15
C LYS A 468 -11.28 32.19 -38.07
N LEU A 469 -11.14 30.97 -37.53
CA LEU A 469 -12.27 30.09 -37.28
C LEU A 469 -13.21 30.70 -36.23
N ILE A 470 -12.66 31.22 -35.12
CA ILE A 470 -13.44 31.83 -34.03
C ILE A 470 -14.23 33.08 -34.50
N TYR A 471 -13.66 33.88 -35.41
CA TYR A 471 -14.33 35.06 -35.98
C TYR A 471 -15.13 34.79 -37.26
N ASP A 472 -15.35 33.52 -37.62
CA ASP A 472 -16.06 33.10 -38.85
C ASP A 472 -15.47 33.71 -40.15
N GLU A 473 -14.18 34.07 -40.16
CA GLU A 473 -13.48 34.59 -41.34
C GLU A 473 -13.08 33.49 -42.34
N VAL A 474 -13.08 32.23 -41.89
CA VAL A 474 -12.69 31.06 -42.69
C VAL A 474 -13.63 29.89 -42.38
N SER A 475 -14.00 29.12 -43.41
CA SER A 475 -14.88 27.95 -43.21
C SER A 475 -14.09 26.69 -42.81
N ILE A 476 -14.74 25.81 -42.06
CA ILE A 476 -14.23 24.48 -41.66
C ILE A 476 -13.76 23.69 -42.88
N GLU A 477 -14.56 23.65 -43.95
CA GLU A 477 -14.24 22.97 -45.22
C GLU A 477 -12.92 23.44 -45.83
N SER A 478 -12.66 24.75 -45.81
CA SER A 478 -11.46 25.31 -46.41
C SER A 478 -10.18 24.98 -45.62
N ILE A 479 -10.30 24.65 -44.33
CA ILE A 479 -9.19 24.18 -43.49
C ILE A 479 -9.03 22.66 -43.64
N ASP A 480 -10.14 21.92 -43.68
CA ASP A 480 -10.17 20.48 -43.91
C ASP A 480 -9.42 20.09 -45.19
N MET A 481 -9.69 20.79 -46.31
CA MET A 481 -8.98 20.60 -47.58
C MET A 481 -7.46 20.86 -47.52
N LYS A 482 -6.97 21.53 -46.47
CA LYS A 482 -5.53 21.81 -46.29
C LYS A 482 -4.83 20.78 -45.41
N LEU A 483 -5.57 19.97 -44.64
CA LEU A 483 -5.00 19.05 -43.65
C LEU A 483 -4.04 18.03 -44.27
N ASP A 484 -4.32 17.54 -45.48
CA ASP A 484 -3.44 16.62 -46.22
C ASP A 484 -2.02 17.18 -46.41
N SER A 485 -1.92 18.49 -46.64
CA SER A 485 -0.64 19.18 -46.87
C SER A 485 -0.09 19.89 -45.64
N ARG A 486 -0.92 20.09 -44.60
CA ARG A 486 -0.62 20.84 -43.37
C ARG A 486 -1.29 20.17 -42.16
N PRO A 487 -0.88 18.95 -41.79
CA PRO A 487 -1.52 18.17 -40.73
C PRO A 487 -1.45 18.85 -39.36
N TYR A 488 -0.43 19.70 -39.13
CA TYR A 488 -0.27 20.48 -37.89
C TYR A 488 -1.40 21.50 -37.64
N LEU A 489 -2.27 21.78 -38.61
CA LEU A 489 -3.46 22.62 -38.43
C LEU A 489 -4.62 21.87 -37.76
N ALA A 490 -4.60 20.53 -37.73
CA ALA A 490 -5.69 19.72 -37.19
C ALA A 490 -6.09 20.09 -35.74
N PRO A 491 -5.15 20.33 -34.79
CA PRO A 491 -5.51 20.78 -33.45
C PRO A 491 -6.31 22.09 -33.45
N SER A 492 -5.99 23.03 -34.37
CA SER A 492 -6.69 24.31 -34.45
C SER A 492 -8.15 24.12 -34.85
N LEU A 493 -8.39 23.27 -35.86
CA LEU A 493 -9.74 22.92 -36.32
C LEU A 493 -10.53 22.17 -35.24
N LEU A 494 -9.89 21.19 -34.59
CA LEU A 494 -10.54 20.32 -33.62
C LEU A 494 -10.96 21.06 -32.34
N ILE A 495 -10.11 21.92 -31.79
CA ILE A 495 -10.44 22.73 -30.60
C ILE A 495 -11.62 23.68 -30.91
N PHE A 496 -11.63 24.29 -32.10
CA PHE A 496 -12.75 25.12 -32.54
C PHE A 496 -14.05 24.32 -32.65
N CYS A 497 -14.00 23.14 -33.29
CA CYS A 497 -15.16 22.26 -33.45
C CYS A 497 -15.70 21.75 -32.10
N LEU A 498 -14.82 21.47 -31.13
CA LEU A 498 -15.22 21.08 -29.77
C LEU A 498 -15.91 22.22 -29.01
N SER A 499 -15.48 23.45 -29.27
CA SER A 499 -16.09 24.65 -28.67
C SER A 499 -17.44 25.02 -29.33
N ASN A 500 -17.65 24.60 -30.58
CA ASN A 500 -18.85 24.90 -31.38
C ASN A 500 -19.42 23.64 -32.06
N PRO A 501 -19.87 22.62 -31.29
CA PRO A 501 -20.31 21.36 -31.85
C PRO A 501 -21.59 21.53 -32.68
N SER A 502 -21.61 20.96 -33.90
CA SER A 502 -22.79 20.95 -34.76
C SER A 502 -22.88 19.68 -35.61
N GLU A 503 -24.09 19.30 -36.01
CA GLU A 503 -24.33 18.11 -36.86
C GLU A 503 -23.59 18.19 -38.19
N GLU A 504 -23.45 19.39 -38.76
CA GLU A 504 -22.77 19.61 -40.03
C GLU A 504 -21.28 19.28 -39.96
N ILE A 505 -20.68 19.35 -38.77
CA ILE A 505 -19.27 19.06 -38.57
C ILE A 505 -18.95 17.58 -38.82
N LYS A 506 -19.93 16.67 -38.65
CA LYS A 506 -19.75 15.22 -38.87
C LYS A 506 -19.21 14.87 -40.25
N LYS A 507 -19.55 15.66 -41.28
CA LYS A 507 -19.15 15.37 -42.67
C LYS A 507 -17.63 15.48 -42.88
N TYR A 508 -16.94 16.29 -42.08
CA TYR A 508 -15.50 16.56 -42.19
C TYR A 508 -14.62 15.53 -41.46
N PHE A 509 -15.19 14.69 -40.58
CA PHE A 509 -14.43 13.69 -39.80
C PHE A 509 -14.57 12.26 -40.32
N SER A 510 -15.16 12.09 -41.50
CA SER A 510 -15.19 10.79 -42.20
C SER A 510 -13.82 10.35 -42.72
N VAL A 511 -12.90 11.31 -42.92
CA VAL A 511 -11.46 11.09 -43.15
C VAL A 511 -10.76 11.50 -41.87
N LYS A 512 -10.17 10.54 -41.14
CA LYS A 512 -9.48 10.86 -39.89
C LYS A 512 -8.28 11.79 -40.18
N PRO A 513 -8.19 12.99 -39.56
CA PRO A 513 -6.92 13.70 -39.43
C PRO A 513 -5.86 12.72 -38.91
N SER A 514 -4.60 12.90 -39.32
CA SER A 514 -3.44 12.05 -38.96
C SER A 514 -3.61 11.30 -37.64
N ASP A 515 -3.41 9.97 -37.66
CA ASP A 515 -3.65 9.02 -36.55
C ASP A 515 -2.71 9.27 -35.35
N LEU A 516 -2.93 10.40 -34.68
CA LEU A 516 -2.17 10.89 -33.55
C LEU A 516 -3.12 10.98 -32.35
N TYR A 517 -2.62 10.64 -31.18
CA TYR A 517 -3.41 10.52 -29.95
C TYR A 517 -4.31 11.74 -29.67
N LEU A 518 -3.74 12.95 -29.65
CA LEU A 518 -4.50 14.18 -29.36
C LEU A 518 -5.65 14.42 -30.34
N ASN A 519 -5.42 14.16 -31.63
CA ASN A 519 -6.47 14.30 -32.64
C ASN A 519 -7.56 13.26 -32.42
N ASN A 520 -7.19 12.01 -32.16
CA ASN A 520 -8.13 10.93 -31.88
C ASN A 520 -8.98 11.23 -30.63
N LEU A 521 -8.37 11.76 -29.57
CA LEU A 521 -9.07 12.20 -28.35
C LEU A 521 -10.13 13.27 -28.68
N PHE A 522 -9.74 14.32 -29.41
CA PHE A 522 -10.66 15.39 -29.79
C PHE A 522 -11.78 14.92 -30.72
N ILE A 523 -11.46 14.07 -31.70
CA ILE A 523 -12.47 13.47 -32.59
C ILE A 523 -13.44 12.62 -31.78
N TYR A 524 -12.95 11.82 -30.83
CA TYR A 524 -13.79 11.00 -29.96
C TYR A 524 -14.80 11.85 -29.19
N HIS A 525 -14.34 12.91 -28.52
CA HIS A 525 -15.23 13.84 -27.82
C HIS A 525 -16.22 14.55 -28.76
N LEU A 526 -15.74 14.99 -29.92
CA LEU A 526 -16.59 15.66 -30.90
C LEU A 526 -17.69 14.74 -31.43
N MET A 527 -17.38 13.46 -31.66
CA MET A 527 -18.37 12.47 -32.07
C MET A 527 -19.43 12.25 -31.00
N ILE A 528 -19.09 12.34 -29.71
CA ILE A 528 -20.06 12.28 -28.62
C ILE A 528 -20.98 13.52 -28.65
N TYR A 529 -20.41 14.73 -28.73
CA TYR A 529 -21.17 15.97 -28.79
C TYR A 529 -22.12 16.02 -29.99
N CYS A 530 -21.59 15.72 -31.17
CA CYS A 530 -22.35 15.80 -32.41
C CYS A 530 -23.43 14.72 -32.48
N ASN A 531 -23.26 13.53 -31.89
CA ASN A 531 -24.28 12.48 -31.94
C ASN A 531 -25.41 12.62 -30.91
N LYS A 532 -25.36 13.64 -30.04
CA LYS A 532 -26.36 13.88 -28.99
C LYS A 532 -26.74 12.59 -28.26
N GLN A 533 -25.73 11.84 -27.83
CA GLN A 533 -25.99 10.62 -27.08
C GLN A 533 -26.89 10.95 -25.88
N GLN A 534 -27.80 10.03 -25.51
CA GLN A 534 -28.62 10.23 -24.31
C GLN A 534 -27.76 10.28 -23.05
N GLN A 535 -26.58 9.63 -23.08
CA GLN A 535 -25.67 9.54 -21.94
C GLN A 535 -24.18 9.76 -22.30
N PRO A 536 -23.76 10.97 -22.71
CA PRO A 536 -22.41 11.27 -23.17
C PRO A 536 -21.29 10.92 -22.19
N TRP A 537 -21.52 11.01 -20.88
CA TRP A 537 -20.57 10.63 -19.84
C TRP A 537 -20.30 9.12 -19.78
N VAL A 538 -21.20 8.28 -20.29
CA VAL A 538 -20.97 6.84 -20.39
C VAL A 538 -19.92 6.55 -21.44
N ALA A 539 -20.07 7.13 -22.65
CA ALA A 539 -19.04 7.05 -23.67
C ALA A 539 -17.75 7.74 -23.22
N GLY A 540 -17.85 8.92 -22.61
CA GLY A 540 -16.70 9.63 -22.03
C GLY A 540 -15.91 8.78 -21.02
N SER A 541 -16.54 7.85 -20.31
CA SER A 541 -15.83 6.97 -19.36
C SER A 541 -14.94 5.91 -20.02
N GLU A 542 -15.10 5.65 -21.33
CA GLU A 542 -14.23 4.72 -22.09
C GLU A 542 -12.87 5.33 -22.41
N LEU A 543 -12.84 6.66 -22.65
CA LEU A 543 -11.63 7.46 -22.85
C LEU A 543 -11.76 8.76 -22.03
N PRO A 544 -11.55 8.67 -20.70
CA PRO A 544 -11.89 9.75 -19.78
C PRO A 544 -10.92 10.92 -19.87
N ASP A 545 -11.51 12.09 -20.07
CA ASP A 545 -10.86 13.38 -19.98
C ASP A 545 -11.59 14.24 -18.96
N PHE A 546 -10.87 14.78 -17.98
CA PHE A 546 -11.43 15.51 -16.85
C PHE A 546 -12.29 16.70 -17.29
N ILE A 547 -11.84 17.45 -18.32
CA ILE A 547 -12.59 18.62 -18.81
C ILE A 547 -13.91 18.15 -19.45
N PHE A 548 -13.83 17.17 -20.34
CA PHE A 548 -15.00 16.60 -21.02
C PHE A 548 -15.99 16.05 -19.99
N MET A 549 -15.54 15.23 -19.04
CA MET A 549 -16.39 14.61 -18.03
C MET A 549 -17.02 15.62 -17.08
N LYS A 550 -16.36 16.76 -16.83
CA LYS A 550 -16.92 17.86 -16.04
C LYS A 550 -18.01 18.61 -16.80
N HIS A 551 -17.83 18.81 -18.10
CA HIS A 551 -18.83 19.44 -18.96
C HIS A 551 -20.05 18.53 -19.15
N GLU A 552 -19.79 17.28 -19.56
CA GLU A 552 -20.80 16.23 -19.73
C GLU A 552 -20.96 15.46 -18.42
N SER A 553 -21.51 16.09 -17.40
CA SER A 553 -21.62 15.50 -16.06
C SER A 553 -22.89 14.64 -15.88
N PRO A 554 -22.80 13.47 -15.21
CA PRO A 554 -23.98 12.75 -14.74
C PRO A 554 -24.78 13.58 -13.72
N GLN A 555 -26.12 13.53 -13.80
CA GLN A 555 -26.98 14.29 -12.88
C GLN A 555 -27.09 13.68 -11.47
N LYS A 556 -26.89 12.37 -11.34
CA LYS A 556 -27.05 11.63 -10.07
C LYS A 556 -25.96 10.57 -9.93
N LEU A 557 -25.56 10.30 -8.69
CA LEU A 557 -24.58 9.24 -8.36
C LEU A 557 -25.04 7.85 -8.81
N ASP A 558 -26.32 7.53 -8.72
CA ASP A 558 -26.82 6.21 -9.15
C ASP A 558 -26.61 5.94 -10.64
N SER A 559 -26.51 7.01 -11.45
CA SER A 559 -26.32 6.90 -12.89
C SER A 559 -24.95 6.35 -13.28
N ILE A 560 -23.96 6.36 -12.38
CA ILE A 560 -22.61 5.84 -12.65
C ILE A 560 -22.38 4.42 -12.13
N ASN A 561 -23.36 3.78 -11.47
CA ASN A 561 -23.20 2.46 -10.85
C ASN A 561 -22.76 1.37 -11.83
N GLN A 562 -23.30 1.38 -13.06
CA GLN A 562 -22.91 0.42 -14.08
C GLN A 562 -21.45 0.60 -14.52
N ILE A 563 -20.98 1.85 -14.59
CA ILE A 563 -19.59 2.16 -14.95
C ILE A 563 -18.67 1.76 -13.81
N LEU A 564 -19.01 2.09 -12.56
CA LEU A 564 -18.25 1.67 -11.38
C LEU A 564 -18.12 0.14 -11.29
N SER A 565 -19.20 -0.60 -11.56
CA SER A 565 -19.12 -2.07 -11.61
C SER A 565 -18.16 -2.55 -12.69
N LYS A 566 -18.17 -1.95 -13.89
CA LYS A 566 -17.22 -2.31 -14.97
C LYS A 566 -15.78 -1.98 -14.58
N MET A 567 -15.53 -0.84 -13.94
CA MET A 567 -14.20 -0.47 -13.43
C MET A 567 -13.72 -1.48 -12.37
N PHE A 568 -14.59 -1.91 -11.46
CA PHE A 568 -14.27 -2.97 -10.51
C PHE A 568 -13.99 -4.31 -11.21
N ASP A 569 -14.73 -4.66 -12.27
CA ASP A 569 -14.43 -5.86 -13.06
C ASP A 569 -13.05 -5.75 -13.73
N SER A 570 -12.68 -4.60 -14.28
CA SER A 570 -11.32 -4.36 -14.78
C SER A 570 -10.27 -4.53 -13.69
N ILE A 571 -10.51 -4.01 -12.49
CA ILE A 571 -9.61 -4.14 -11.32
C ILE A 571 -9.44 -5.61 -10.87
N ILE A 572 -10.49 -6.43 -10.97
CA ILE A 572 -10.46 -7.82 -10.51
C ILE A 572 -9.82 -8.74 -11.55
N PHE A 573 -10.19 -8.56 -12.82
CA PHE A 573 -9.89 -9.54 -13.89
C PHE A 573 -8.70 -9.15 -14.77
N THR A 574 -8.18 -7.92 -14.66
CA THR A 574 -7.02 -7.46 -15.44
C THR A 574 -5.79 -7.45 -14.52
N ILE A 575 -5.02 -8.55 -14.55
CA ILE A 575 -3.77 -8.65 -13.76
C ILE A 575 -2.61 -8.98 -14.72
N PRO A 576 -1.56 -8.13 -14.77
CA PRO A 576 -1.41 -6.86 -14.08
C PRO A 576 -2.33 -5.76 -14.63
N LEU A 577 -2.69 -4.79 -13.79
CA LEU A 577 -3.41 -3.59 -14.22
C LEU A 577 -2.46 -2.73 -15.07
N THR A 578 -2.87 -2.35 -16.28
CA THR A 578 -2.06 -1.45 -17.10
C THR A 578 -2.18 -0.01 -16.58
N SER A 579 -1.10 0.78 -16.71
CA SER A 579 -1.09 2.20 -16.35
C SER A 579 -2.23 2.98 -17.00
N THR A 580 -2.58 2.66 -18.26
CA THR A 580 -3.71 3.27 -18.97
C THR A 580 -5.05 3.05 -18.25
N ILE A 581 -5.34 1.81 -17.84
CA ILE A 581 -6.60 1.50 -17.14
C ILE A 581 -6.66 2.26 -15.80
N ILE A 582 -5.55 2.29 -15.06
CA ILE A 582 -5.45 2.99 -13.80
C ILE A 582 -5.74 4.49 -14.00
N TRP A 583 -5.04 5.13 -14.94
CA TRP A 583 -5.23 6.57 -15.20
C TRP A 583 -6.65 6.89 -15.69
N HIS A 584 -7.26 5.99 -16.45
CA HIS A 584 -8.67 6.16 -16.85
C HIS A 584 -9.60 6.17 -15.63
N ILE A 585 -9.44 5.21 -14.71
CA ILE A 585 -10.24 5.14 -13.49
C ILE A 585 -9.99 6.37 -12.61
N VAL A 586 -8.73 6.75 -12.41
CA VAL A 586 -8.33 7.93 -11.63
C VAL A 586 -8.94 9.22 -12.20
N CYS A 587 -8.85 9.44 -13.51
CA CYS A 587 -9.41 10.60 -14.19
C CYS A 587 -10.93 10.68 -13.99
N ALA A 588 -11.65 9.57 -14.18
CA ALA A 588 -13.09 9.50 -13.97
C ALA A 588 -13.48 9.78 -12.52
N TRP A 589 -12.75 9.21 -11.56
CA TRP A 589 -13.01 9.41 -10.12
C TRP A 589 -12.72 10.83 -9.68
N ARG A 590 -11.67 11.48 -10.20
CA ARG A 590 -11.41 12.91 -9.98
C ARG A 590 -12.55 13.77 -10.51
N ALA A 591 -13.01 13.51 -11.73
CA ALA A 591 -14.14 14.23 -12.32
C ALA A 591 -15.41 14.10 -11.46
N TRP A 592 -15.78 12.87 -11.07
CA TRP A 592 -16.97 12.64 -10.26
C TRP A 592 -16.83 13.12 -8.81
N GLY A 593 -15.63 13.05 -8.22
CA GLY A 593 -15.32 13.67 -6.94
C GLY A 593 -15.52 15.19 -6.97
N ASN A 594 -15.16 15.84 -8.09
CA ASN A 594 -15.40 17.27 -8.31
C ASN A 594 -16.90 17.57 -8.49
N ILE A 595 -17.63 16.76 -9.26
CA ILE A 595 -19.07 16.97 -9.56
C ILE A 595 -19.95 16.73 -8.32
N PHE A 596 -19.73 15.62 -7.60
CA PHE A 596 -20.60 15.18 -6.51
C PHE A 596 -20.09 15.52 -5.11
N ARG A 597 -18.91 16.15 -4.99
CA ARG A 597 -18.09 16.26 -3.77
C ARG A 597 -17.47 14.92 -3.37
N ILE A 598 -16.21 14.98 -2.97
CA ILE A 598 -15.37 13.81 -2.66
C ILE A 598 -16.01 12.93 -1.59
N THR A 599 -16.45 13.50 -0.46
CA THR A 599 -17.09 12.72 0.63
C THR A 599 -18.32 11.94 0.16
N THR A 600 -19.20 12.55 -0.63
CA THR A 600 -20.42 11.90 -1.10
C THR A 600 -20.10 10.83 -2.13
N PHE A 601 -19.19 11.13 -3.08
CA PHE A 601 -18.74 10.16 -4.08
C PHE A 601 -18.05 8.95 -3.45
N VAL A 602 -17.14 9.16 -2.49
CA VAL A 602 -16.40 8.07 -1.83
C VAL A 602 -17.32 7.15 -1.01
N LYS A 603 -18.29 7.72 -0.28
CA LYS A 603 -19.30 6.91 0.43
C LYS A 603 -20.08 6.03 -0.54
N HIS A 604 -20.47 6.58 -1.68
CA HIS A 604 -21.18 5.86 -2.74
C HIS A 604 -20.31 4.77 -3.38
N LEU A 605 -19.06 5.11 -3.74
CA LEU A 605 -18.07 4.18 -4.28
C LEU A 605 -17.84 2.99 -3.35
N PHE A 606 -17.71 3.24 -2.04
CA PHE A 606 -17.55 2.19 -1.05
C PHE A 606 -18.80 1.32 -0.90
N GLY A 607 -20.00 1.90 -0.95
CA GLY A 607 -21.24 1.13 -1.00
C GLY A 607 -21.28 0.16 -2.18
N GLN A 608 -20.85 0.62 -3.36
CA GLN A 608 -20.72 -0.23 -4.56
C GLN A 608 -19.62 -1.28 -4.41
N LEU A 609 -18.49 -0.93 -3.79
CA LEU A 609 -17.38 -1.85 -3.48
C LEU A 609 -17.84 -2.99 -2.57
N LEU A 610 -18.55 -2.68 -1.47
CA LEU A 610 -19.13 -3.68 -0.58
C LEU A 610 -20.11 -4.59 -1.30
N TRP A 611 -21.00 -4.01 -2.12
CA TRP A 611 -21.94 -4.78 -2.91
C TRP A 611 -21.21 -5.73 -3.88
N LYS A 612 -20.19 -5.25 -4.59
CA LYS A 612 -19.39 -6.05 -5.52
C LYS A 612 -18.65 -7.18 -4.81
N ALA A 613 -17.98 -6.87 -3.69
CA ALA A 613 -17.26 -7.85 -2.90
C ALA A 613 -18.17 -8.98 -2.39
N LYS A 614 -19.41 -8.68 -2.00
CA LYS A 614 -20.41 -9.68 -1.59
C LYS A 614 -20.80 -10.66 -2.72
N LEU A 615 -20.65 -10.26 -3.98
CA LEU A 615 -20.95 -11.10 -5.14
C LEU A 615 -19.78 -11.99 -5.55
N LEU A 616 -18.58 -11.73 -5.05
CA LEU A 616 -17.39 -12.52 -5.37
C LEU A 616 -17.39 -13.82 -4.55
N ALA A 617 -17.30 -14.96 -5.24
CA ALA A 617 -17.19 -16.26 -4.60
C ALA A 617 -15.79 -16.51 -3.99
N ASN A 618 -14.76 -15.83 -4.51
CA ASN A 618 -13.37 -15.97 -4.07
C ASN A 618 -12.97 -14.83 -3.12
N GLN A 619 -12.61 -15.17 -1.88
CA GLN A 619 -12.17 -14.22 -0.86
C GLN A 619 -10.88 -13.46 -1.28
N GLN A 620 -9.97 -14.10 -2.01
CA GLN A 620 -8.74 -13.45 -2.50
C GLN A 620 -9.05 -12.35 -3.53
N CYS A 621 -10.05 -12.57 -4.39
CA CYS A 621 -10.46 -11.56 -5.36
C CYS A 621 -11.12 -10.37 -4.66
N ALA A 622 -11.90 -10.61 -3.61
CA ALA A 622 -12.48 -9.55 -2.80
C ALA A 622 -11.39 -8.74 -2.09
N GLU A 623 -10.42 -9.41 -1.47
CA GLU A 623 -9.27 -8.77 -0.83
C GLU A 623 -8.49 -7.86 -1.83
N ASN A 624 -8.10 -8.40 -2.98
CA ASN A 624 -7.39 -7.63 -4.02
C ASN A 624 -8.20 -6.42 -4.50
N LEU A 625 -9.52 -6.54 -4.62
CA LEU A 625 -10.39 -5.44 -5.01
C LEU A 625 -10.34 -4.30 -3.98
N PHE A 626 -10.43 -4.59 -2.68
CA PHE A 626 -10.33 -3.56 -1.64
C PHE A 626 -8.99 -2.84 -1.69
N TYR A 627 -7.90 -3.59 -1.85
CA TYR A 627 -6.56 -3.01 -1.95
C TYR A 627 -6.41 -2.07 -3.15
N ASN A 628 -6.74 -2.55 -4.34
CA ASN A 628 -6.57 -1.79 -5.58
C ASN A 628 -7.46 -0.53 -5.57
N VAL A 629 -8.70 -0.64 -5.07
CA VAL A 629 -9.59 0.53 -4.97
C VAL A 629 -9.05 1.56 -3.97
N ALA A 630 -8.49 1.13 -2.84
CA ALA A 630 -7.87 2.07 -1.88
C ALA A 630 -6.70 2.84 -2.51
N ILE A 631 -5.83 2.16 -3.26
CA ILE A 631 -4.68 2.78 -3.93
C ILE A 631 -5.13 3.77 -5.00
N ILE A 632 -6.05 3.37 -5.89
CA ILE A 632 -6.58 4.23 -6.94
C ILE A 632 -7.27 5.46 -6.33
N MET A 633 -7.96 5.30 -5.18
CA MET A 633 -8.52 6.43 -4.44
C MET A 633 -7.45 7.37 -3.91
N CYS A 634 -6.35 6.84 -3.37
CA CYS A 634 -5.22 7.67 -2.93
C CYS A 634 -4.66 8.48 -4.11
N MET A 635 -4.45 7.86 -5.27
CA MET A 635 -4.02 8.61 -6.46
C MET A 635 -5.01 9.69 -6.89
N ALA A 636 -6.31 9.39 -6.79
CA ALA A 636 -7.35 10.32 -7.18
C ALA A 636 -7.40 11.54 -6.26
N PHE A 637 -7.21 11.37 -4.94
CA PHE A 637 -7.60 12.38 -3.94
C PHE A 637 -6.56 12.71 -2.87
N ALA A 638 -5.38 12.08 -2.83
CA ALA A 638 -4.41 12.27 -1.73
C ALA A 638 -3.94 13.72 -1.51
N GLU A 639 -4.03 14.56 -2.54
CA GLU A 639 -3.60 15.96 -2.49
C GLU A 639 -4.69 16.95 -2.07
N GLU A 640 -5.92 16.48 -1.89
CA GLU A 640 -7.02 17.32 -1.45
C GLU A 640 -6.86 17.62 0.05
N GLU A 641 -6.73 18.90 0.42
CA GLU A 641 -6.42 19.35 1.80
C GLU A 641 -7.34 18.74 2.86
N ASN A 642 -8.60 18.47 2.52
CA ASN A 642 -9.61 17.93 3.43
C ASN A 642 -9.75 16.41 3.38
N PHE A 643 -9.00 15.70 2.53
CA PHE A 643 -9.16 14.26 2.34
C PHE A 643 -8.98 13.49 3.66
N VAL A 644 -8.09 13.94 4.55
CA VAL A 644 -7.85 13.34 5.88
C VAL A 644 -9.10 13.42 6.77
N ASN A 645 -9.71 14.60 6.83
CA ASN A 645 -10.91 14.83 7.62
C ASN A 645 -12.11 14.07 7.02
N ASP A 646 -12.15 13.99 5.70
CA ASP A 646 -13.15 13.26 4.94
C ASP A 646 -13.03 11.75 5.22
N ILE A 647 -11.82 11.19 5.32
CA ILE A 647 -11.62 9.77 5.66
C ILE A 647 -12.16 9.42 7.03
N ASN A 648 -11.95 10.26 8.04
CA ASN A 648 -12.55 10.00 9.34
C ASN A 648 -14.08 9.97 9.25
N SER A 649 -14.70 10.87 8.50
CA SER A 649 -16.15 10.84 8.25
C SER A 649 -16.60 9.61 7.47
N ILE A 650 -15.78 9.17 6.52
CA ILE A 650 -16.00 7.98 5.69
C ILE A 650 -15.89 6.70 6.55
N VAL A 651 -14.88 6.60 7.40
CA VAL A 651 -14.70 5.48 8.35
C VAL A 651 -15.81 5.47 9.40
N ASP A 652 -16.16 6.62 9.98
CA ASP A 652 -17.28 6.75 10.91
C ASP A 652 -18.59 6.31 10.24
N TYR A 653 -18.81 6.71 8.98
CA TYR A 653 -19.94 6.24 8.16
C TYR A 653 -19.94 4.72 7.99
N PHE A 654 -18.80 4.10 7.68
CA PHE A 654 -18.68 2.64 7.54
C PHE A 654 -18.99 1.90 8.84
N LEU A 655 -18.53 2.45 9.98
CA LEU A 655 -18.74 1.86 11.30
C LEU A 655 -20.17 2.03 11.80
N VAL A 656 -20.90 3.05 11.34
CA VAL A 656 -22.29 3.33 11.75
C VAL A 656 -23.32 2.68 10.81
N GLU A 657 -23.15 2.76 9.50
CA GLU A 657 -24.16 2.33 8.51
C GLU A 657 -23.98 0.90 7.95
N GLY A 658 -22.89 0.21 8.29
CA GLY A 658 -22.67 -1.16 7.81
C GLY A 658 -23.69 -2.17 8.35
N GLU A 659 -24.66 -2.58 7.53
CA GLU A 659 -25.60 -3.68 7.83
C GLU A 659 -24.93 -5.08 7.78
N ASN A 660 -25.47 -5.99 8.61
CA ASN A 660 -24.96 -7.29 9.12
C ASN A 660 -24.24 -8.31 8.20
N ASP A 661 -23.42 -9.11 8.90
CA ASP A 661 -22.95 -10.51 8.76
C ASP A 661 -22.12 -11.02 7.57
N LYS A 662 -22.03 -10.31 6.44
CA LYS A 662 -21.21 -10.77 5.28
C LYS A 662 -20.04 -9.86 4.89
N ILE A 663 -19.74 -8.87 5.72
CA ILE A 663 -18.65 -7.93 5.47
C ILE A 663 -17.40 -8.47 6.16
N ASP A 664 -16.31 -8.67 5.41
CA ASP A 664 -15.02 -9.05 6.00
C ASP A 664 -14.36 -7.80 6.59
N GLY A 665 -14.47 -7.64 7.91
CA GLY A 665 -13.87 -6.52 8.64
C GLY A 665 -12.35 -6.39 8.40
N GLN A 666 -11.68 -7.48 8.04
CA GLN A 666 -10.27 -7.48 7.68
C GLN A 666 -10.00 -6.69 6.39
N ASN A 667 -10.82 -6.86 5.35
CA ASN A 667 -10.66 -6.14 4.09
C ASN A 667 -10.93 -4.64 4.23
N ILE A 668 -11.88 -4.26 5.10
CA ILE A 668 -12.12 -2.86 5.43
C ILE A 668 -10.94 -2.27 6.21
N ALA A 669 -10.37 -3.02 7.17
CA ALA A 669 -9.20 -2.57 7.92
C ALA A 669 -8.03 -2.33 6.96
N ALA A 670 -7.76 -3.29 6.09
CA ALA A 670 -6.80 -3.19 4.99
C ALA A 670 -6.98 -1.92 4.13
N PHE A 671 -8.21 -1.69 3.65
CA PHE A 671 -8.56 -0.51 2.87
C PHE A 671 -8.26 0.79 3.64
N VAL A 672 -8.69 0.89 4.90
CA VAL A 672 -8.47 2.07 5.74
C VAL A 672 -6.98 2.29 6.05
N LEU A 673 -6.23 1.21 6.27
CA LEU A 673 -4.78 1.29 6.49
C LEU A 673 -4.06 1.89 5.29
N ILE A 674 -4.40 1.49 4.06
CA ILE A 674 -3.82 2.05 2.83
C ILE A 674 -4.12 3.54 2.71
N LEU A 675 -5.37 3.94 2.98
CA LEU A 675 -5.74 5.35 2.95
C LEU A 675 -4.92 6.16 3.96
N ILE A 676 -4.80 5.71 5.21
CA ILE A 676 -4.00 6.41 6.24
C ILE A 676 -2.52 6.43 5.87
N ALA A 677 -2.00 5.30 5.38
CA ALA A 677 -0.64 5.12 4.91
C ALA A 677 -0.26 6.15 3.83
N ALA A 678 -1.17 6.38 2.88
CA ALA A 678 -0.91 7.24 1.75
C ALA A 678 -0.87 8.75 2.11
N MET A 679 -1.25 9.11 3.33
CA MET A 679 -1.62 10.49 3.67
C MET A 679 -0.77 11.12 4.76
N MET A 680 0.40 10.58 5.10
CA MET A 680 1.15 10.99 6.30
C MET A 680 1.67 12.45 6.28
N ASN A 681 0.80 13.37 6.67
CA ASN A 681 1.08 14.71 7.20
C ASN A 681 0.88 14.71 8.74
N ASP A 682 1.22 15.78 9.45
CA ASP A 682 1.05 15.89 10.92
C ASP A 682 -0.39 15.64 11.41
N ASP A 683 -1.40 15.91 10.57
CA ASP A 683 -2.81 15.65 10.89
C ASP A 683 -3.19 14.15 10.84
N THR A 684 -2.39 13.32 10.18
CA THR A 684 -2.59 11.87 10.07
C THR A 684 -2.35 11.17 11.40
N ALA A 685 -1.44 11.69 12.23
CA ALA A 685 -1.27 11.21 13.59
C ALA A 685 -2.56 11.36 14.41
N LYS A 686 -3.22 12.52 14.31
CA LYS A 686 -4.49 12.78 15.03
C LYS A 686 -5.62 11.89 14.52
N ALA A 687 -5.71 11.70 13.21
CA ALA A 687 -6.70 10.81 12.60
C ALA A 687 -6.49 9.35 13.03
N PHE A 688 -5.24 8.89 13.04
CA PHE A 688 -4.89 7.55 13.52
C PHE A 688 -5.19 7.38 15.02
N ASP A 689 -4.85 8.36 15.85
CA ASP A 689 -5.16 8.34 17.28
C ASP A 689 -6.67 8.24 17.53
N LYS A 690 -7.47 9.04 16.81
CA LYS A 690 -8.95 8.96 16.86
C LYS A 690 -9.44 7.56 16.45
N LEU A 691 -8.89 6.99 15.38
CA LEU A 691 -9.26 5.65 14.91
C LEU A 691 -8.93 4.58 15.95
N MET A 692 -7.76 4.64 16.60
CA MET A 692 -7.38 3.70 17.66
C MET A 692 -8.33 3.77 18.86
N VAL A 693 -8.76 4.97 19.26
CA VAL A 693 -9.79 5.14 20.30
C VAL A 693 -11.10 4.44 19.89
N THR A 694 -11.55 4.65 18.65
CA THR A 694 -12.74 3.98 18.12
C THR A 694 -12.59 2.45 18.10
N CYS A 695 -11.43 1.91 17.74
CA CYS A 695 -11.16 0.47 17.76
C CYS A 695 -11.28 -0.12 19.17
N VAL A 696 -10.72 0.55 20.18
CA VAL A 696 -10.84 0.14 21.59
C VAL A 696 -12.31 0.15 22.03
N GLU A 697 -13.08 1.19 21.69
CA GLU A 697 -14.50 1.25 22.00
C GLU A 697 -15.33 0.13 21.35
N ILE A 698 -15.00 -0.23 20.10
CA ILE A 698 -15.67 -1.31 19.37
C ILE A 698 -15.49 -2.65 20.10
N ILE A 699 -14.26 -2.95 20.50
CA ILE A 699 -13.94 -4.21 21.17
C ILE A 699 -14.56 -4.23 22.57
N ASP A 700 -14.50 -3.11 23.31
CA ASP A 700 -15.10 -3.01 24.66
C ASP A 700 -16.62 -3.20 24.64
N LYS A 701 -17.30 -2.70 23.60
CA LYS A 701 -18.75 -2.89 23.40
C LYS A 701 -19.12 -4.29 22.91
N GLY A 702 -18.22 -5.00 22.22
CA GLY A 702 -18.29 -6.45 21.95
C GLY A 702 -19.47 -7.01 21.14
N GLN A 703 -20.37 -6.17 20.61
CA GLN A 703 -21.66 -6.63 20.06
C GLN A 703 -21.62 -7.08 18.59
N ASN A 704 -20.59 -6.76 17.81
CA ASN A 704 -20.57 -7.00 16.37
C ASN A 704 -19.24 -7.65 15.89
N VAL A 705 -19.32 -8.91 15.45
CA VAL A 705 -18.16 -9.76 15.10
C VAL A 705 -17.28 -9.14 14.02
N TRP A 706 -17.84 -8.57 12.96
CA TRP A 706 -17.03 -8.01 11.88
C TRP A 706 -16.35 -6.70 12.31
N LYS A 707 -17.01 -5.90 13.16
CA LYS A 707 -16.42 -4.67 13.73
C LYS A 707 -15.27 -5.01 14.67
N VAL A 708 -15.44 -6.04 15.49
CA VAL A 708 -14.35 -6.56 16.34
C VAL A 708 -13.18 -7.04 15.47
N LYS A 709 -13.44 -7.81 14.41
CA LYS A 709 -12.39 -8.25 13.47
C LYS A 709 -11.65 -7.08 12.79
N PHE A 710 -12.39 -6.05 12.37
CA PHE A 710 -11.83 -4.80 11.85
C PHE A 710 -10.91 -4.12 12.88
N ALA A 711 -11.39 -3.94 14.11
CA ALA A 711 -10.65 -3.29 15.18
C ALA A 711 -9.39 -4.07 15.58
N LEU A 712 -9.48 -5.40 15.68
CA LEU A 712 -8.34 -6.26 15.98
C LEU A 712 -7.29 -6.26 14.87
N THR A 713 -7.72 -6.19 13.61
CA THR A 713 -6.79 -6.10 12.47
C THR A 713 -6.01 -4.78 12.50
N LEU A 714 -6.68 -3.66 12.81
CA LEU A 714 -6.03 -2.36 12.98
C LEU A 714 -5.12 -2.28 14.22
N LEU A 715 -5.49 -2.92 15.32
CA LEU A 715 -4.63 -3.00 16.50
C LEU A 715 -3.40 -3.86 16.25
N SER A 716 -3.56 -5.00 15.55
CA SER A 716 -2.44 -5.86 15.12
C SER A 716 -1.39 -5.07 14.38
N PHE A 717 -1.85 -4.29 13.41
CA PHE A 717 -1.02 -3.36 12.67
C PHE A 717 -0.28 -2.36 13.57
N ALA A 718 -1.00 -1.70 14.48
CA ALA A 718 -0.43 -0.66 15.32
C ALA A 718 0.63 -1.23 16.28
N ILE A 719 0.38 -2.43 16.80
CA ILE A 719 1.25 -3.17 17.72
C ILE A 719 2.54 -3.58 17.05
N ASN A 720 2.45 -4.07 15.81
CA ASN A 720 3.59 -4.58 15.06
C ASN A 720 4.47 -3.47 14.45
N ASN A 721 4.05 -2.20 14.52
CA ASN A 721 4.81 -1.06 14.03
C ASN A 721 5.53 -0.32 15.18
N VAL A 722 6.87 -0.35 15.17
CA VAL A 722 7.72 0.30 16.20
C VAL A 722 7.39 1.79 16.39
N LYS A 723 7.03 2.51 15.32
CA LYS A 723 6.71 3.95 15.39
C LYS A 723 5.33 4.22 16.02
N LEU A 724 4.40 3.25 15.96
CA LEU A 724 3.02 3.41 16.40
C LEU A 724 2.78 2.78 17.78
N VAL A 725 3.46 1.69 18.12
CA VAL A 725 3.28 1.00 19.42
C VAL A 725 3.59 1.91 20.62
N GLY A 726 4.53 2.85 20.45
CA GLY A 726 4.84 3.86 21.47
C GLY A 726 3.69 4.83 21.77
N LYS A 727 2.75 5.00 20.83
CA LYS A 727 1.56 5.85 20.99
C LYS A 727 0.36 5.09 21.59
N LEU A 728 0.44 3.76 21.66
CA LEU A 728 -0.64 2.94 22.23
C LEU A 728 -0.65 3.04 23.76
N GLY A 729 -1.79 3.47 24.30
CA GLY A 729 -2.04 3.61 25.73
C GLY A 729 -2.43 2.31 26.44
N LEU A 730 -2.53 2.37 27.77
CA LEU A 730 -2.92 1.25 28.66
C LEU A 730 -4.28 0.62 28.31
N ASN A 731 -5.18 1.38 27.69
CA ASN A 731 -6.50 0.89 27.30
C ASN A 731 -6.43 -0.24 26.27
N VAL A 732 -5.35 -0.35 25.48
CA VAL A 732 -5.16 -1.43 24.50
C VAL A 732 -4.90 -2.77 25.20
N GLU A 733 -4.12 -2.77 26.28
CA GLU A 733 -3.83 -3.98 27.06
C GLU A 733 -5.12 -4.57 27.65
N LEU A 734 -5.91 -3.75 28.36
CA LEU A 734 -7.19 -4.15 28.93
C LEU A 734 -8.17 -4.67 27.85
N CYS A 735 -8.17 -4.02 26.69
CA CYS A 735 -9.00 -4.36 25.56
C CYS A 735 -8.67 -5.74 24.98
N LEU A 736 -7.38 -6.03 24.75
CA LEU A 736 -6.92 -7.32 24.22
C LEU A 736 -7.15 -8.46 25.22
N GLN A 737 -6.98 -8.19 26.52
CA GLN A 737 -7.31 -9.14 27.58
C GLN A 737 -8.80 -9.50 27.57
N LYS A 738 -9.70 -8.50 27.49
CA LYS A 738 -11.15 -8.73 27.38
C LYS A 738 -11.53 -9.51 26.12
N ALA A 739 -10.85 -9.27 25.01
CA ALA A 739 -11.07 -9.99 23.74
C ALA A 739 -10.45 -11.39 23.72
N ASN A 740 -9.64 -11.76 24.72
CA ASN A 740 -8.88 -13.01 24.78
C ASN A 740 -7.88 -13.17 23.60
N GLU A 741 -7.29 -12.08 23.13
CA GLU A 741 -6.38 -12.03 21.98
C GLU A 741 -4.91 -12.12 22.44
N MET A 742 -4.51 -13.32 22.90
CA MET A 742 -3.23 -13.53 23.60
C MET A 742 -1.99 -13.39 22.72
N GLU A 743 -2.10 -13.69 21.42
CA GLU A 743 -1.02 -13.44 20.47
C GLU A 743 -0.72 -11.94 20.36
N LEU A 744 -1.76 -11.15 20.08
CA LEU A 744 -1.68 -9.70 19.95
C LEU A 744 -1.12 -9.07 21.21
N LEU A 745 -1.55 -9.58 22.37
CA LEU A 745 -1.07 -9.14 23.67
C LEU A 745 0.42 -9.46 23.87
N SER A 746 0.87 -10.66 23.46
CA SER A 746 2.28 -11.04 23.49
C SER A 746 3.13 -10.12 22.60
N ASN A 747 2.68 -9.87 21.36
CA ASN A 747 3.37 -8.98 20.42
C ASN A 747 3.43 -7.55 20.96
N TYR A 748 2.36 -7.07 21.60
CA TYR A 748 2.33 -5.74 22.23
C TYR A 748 3.42 -5.57 23.28
N TYR A 749 3.60 -6.55 24.18
CA TYR A 749 4.67 -6.48 25.19
C TYR A 749 6.06 -6.54 24.57
N ILE A 750 6.30 -7.46 23.62
CA ILE A 750 7.58 -7.58 22.92
C ILE A 750 7.95 -6.26 22.25
N MET A 751 7.01 -5.67 21.50
CA MET A 751 7.23 -4.44 20.75
C MET A 751 7.41 -3.21 21.65
N LYS A 752 6.74 -3.16 22.81
CA LYS A 752 6.98 -2.13 23.83
C LYS A 752 8.43 -2.15 24.33
N VAL A 753 8.99 -3.33 24.64
CA VAL A 753 10.38 -3.43 25.10
C VAL A 753 11.36 -3.02 23.99
N ILE A 754 11.20 -3.53 22.76
CA ILE A 754 12.04 -3.16 21.61
C ILE A 754 12.06 -1.63 21.40
N THR A 755 10.91 -0.98 21.56
CA THR A 755 10.79 0.47 21.40
C THR A 755 11.47 1.24 22.55
N GLN A 756 11.39 0.72 23.78
CA GLN A 756 12.08 1.28 24.95
C GLN A 756 13.61 1.13 24.86
N GLU A 757 14.11 0.06 24.24
CA GLU A 757 15.55 -0.13 24.03
C GLU A 757 16.11 0.78 22.94
N LYS A 758 15.38 0.98 21.84
CA LYS A 758 15.79 1.88 20.75
C LYS A 758 15.76 3.38 21.09
N SER A 759 15.09 3.75 22.19
CA SER A 759 14.98 5.14 22.66
C SER A 759 16.00 5.51 23.73
N LYS A 760 16.82 4.54 24.18
CA LYS A 760 18.01 4.75 25.02
C LYS A 760 19.23 4.90 24.13
#